data_AF-A0A9D0ZRR1-F1
#
_entry.id   AF-A0A9D0ZRR1-F1
#
_cell.length_a   1.000
_cell.length_b   1.000
_cell.length_c   1.000
_cell.angle_alpha   90.00
_cell.angle_beta   90.00
_cell.angle_gamma   90.00
#
_symmetry.space_group_name_H-M   'P 1'
#
loop_
_entity.id
_entity.type
_entity.pdbx_description
1 polymer ?
#
loop_
_entity_poly.entity_id
_entity_poly.type
_entity_poly.pdbx_seq_one_letter_code
_entity_poly.pdbx_strand_id
1 'polypeptide(L)'
;MNVKVTKDNVCIIERGNVHEGEYKINELSFDFSEEYTSDLVINAVFTNELGKAYQMSIIDNKCHIPAEILADTGQVLLGVYAYKINGEELELRYSPFPTSFNVISGSYDSTAEESQEITPSQFEQYMQALNDGLNQVKDSISELNQATDNANDLVDEINQKLENGEFIGPQGPQGPQGEQGPEGPQGPKGDPGEVTEDTLDNIVSKQTATDSIININDALKYKSFGFKVDGNYHQETTTGKQLFNVNDKYSVYDGFTVDEDGWITINVNNTTGQSVVYANYFTKNLNLKPNTDYNVFLEVKSVSGNGNIRISSKMVTEEVQTEGQFVTYWNYNLTQLSNDKIYNKICTSIGEEEMDNVKHGIRSFVSFDVGQSGSITFRISVIEDTSVTPENFVYEPYTGGIASPNPNYPQDITVFDFDKITKIGQNLFNYQDVKEVNSAYSVDEDGWITINVDNTDGSKGSYYNYYTNNILLKPNKDYNVILEVKDVTGNAGIAVVSRWSPSQGQFSTGFEKKFTDLQSGKIYNKICTTLSDFSQIKVSLRTFCTFNTGESGSITFRISVLEDTSITPENFVYKPYQETNYLIDLQGNEMVSLPNGIKDELQIDKEGNVNLIKNIGKKIFNGIEQGWWLKGTNQFRINLPGLKQWGSLLSDKFIDKNSNEIGTMLAYYPEFIWFIAKETTLEDWQNYIENNPITVYYELAEPQTISLGKLSDLITTEQGSNTFAINGNIDTNISTTYALDVKKYIDNKISTVSQAVIEQE
;
A
#
# COMPACT_ATOMS: atom_id res chain seq x y z
N MET A 1 35.78 23.32 4.37
CA MET A 1 36.49 24.61 4.61
C MET A 1 36.29 24.99 6.07
N ASN A 2 37.31 25.49 6.78
CA ASN A 2 37.18 25.80 8.22
C ASN A 2 37.08 27.31 8.48
N VAL A 3 36.06 27.70 9.24
CA VAL A 3 35.68 29.10 9.47
C VAL A 3 35.60 29.39 10.97
N LYS A 4 36.43 30.32 11.44
CA LYS A 4 36.33 30.83 12.81
C LYS A 4 35.32 31.98 12.87
N VAL A 5 34.43 31.94 13.84
CA VAL A 5 33.42 32.98 14.08
C VAL A 5 33.62 33.55 15.48
N THR A 6 33.79 34.86 15.53
CA THR A 6 33.83 35.64 16.77
C THR A 6 32.67 36.63 16.75
N LYS A 7 32.35 37.23 17.90
CA LYS A 7 31.33 38.29 18.00
C LYS A 7 31.48 39.40 16.95
N ASP A 8 32.71 39.77 16.60
CA ASP A 8 33.01 40.91 15.73
C ASP A 8 33.34 40.50 14.27
N ASN A 9 33.86 39.30 14.02
CA ASN A 9 34.35 38.87 12.70
C ASN A 9 34.09 37.39 12.40
N VAL A 10 33.72 37.11 11.15
CA VAL A 10 33.85 35.79 10.49
C VAL A 10 35.22 35.73 9.80
N CYS A 11 35.93 34.61 9.88
CA CYS A 11 37.27 34.45 9.30
C CYS A 11 37.47 33.02 8.79
N ILE A 12 37.73 32.84 7.49
CA ILE A 12 38.18 31.54 6.96
C ILE A 12 39.62 31.30 7.42
N ILE A 13 39.83 30.27 8.24
CA ILE A 13 41.14 29.89 8.79
C ILE A 13 41.82 28.80 7.95
N GLU A 14 41.04 27.99 7.22
CA GLU A 14 41.56 27.00 6.28
C GLU A 14 40.74 27.04 4.99
N ARG A 15 41.35 27.57 3.92
CA ARG A 15 40.73 27.72 2.60
C ARG A 15 40.80 26.40 1.83
N GLY A 16 39.64 25.89 1.41
CA GLY A 16 39.54 24.92 0.32
C GLY A 16 39.36 25.63 -1.02
N ASN A 17 39.66 24.93 -2.12
CA ASN A 17 39.14 25.31 -3.43
C ASN A 17 37.65 24.96 -3.48
N VAL A 18 36.86 25.77 -4.16
CA VAL A 18 35.42 25.57 -4.35
C VAL A 18 35.17 25.78 -5.84
N HIS A 19 34.67 24.76 -6.53
CA HIS A 19 34.43 24.82 -7.96
C HIS A 19 32.95 24.99 -8.29
N GLU A 20 32.71 25.66 -9.42
CA GLU A 20 31.42 25.75 -10.10
C GLU A 20 30.89 24.34 -10.43
N GLY A 21 29.59 24.12 -10.23
CA GLY A 21 28.90 22.84 -10.48
C GLY A 21 29.09 21.73 -9.44
N GLU A 22 29.92 21.92 -8.40
CA GLU A 22 30.07 20.92 -7.33
C GLU A 22 28.78 20.79 -6.49
N TYR A 23 28.30 19.57 -6.27
CA TYR A 23 27.07 19.30 -5.49
C TYR A 23 27.35 18.47 -4.23
N LYS A 24 26.88 18.94 -3.07
CA LYS A 24 27.00 18.31 -1.72
C LYS A 24 28.42 18.02 -1.19
N ILE A 25 29.49 18.34 -1.93
CA ILE A 25 30.89 18.10 -1.51
C ILE A 25 31.44 19.23 -0.64
N ASN A 26 31.01 20.48 -0.85
CA ASN A 26 31.53 21.66 -0.16
C ASN A 26 30.84 21.91 1.20
N GLU A 27 31.34 21.24 2.24
CA GLU A 27 30.96 21.50 3.63
C GLU A 27 31.88 22.56 4.28
N LEU A 28 31.28 23.48 5.04
CA LEU A 28 31.95 24.38 5.97
C LEU A 28 31.80 23.83 7.39
N SER A 29 32.90 23.78 8.14
CA SER A 29 32.90 23.55 9.58
C SER A 29 33.27 24.85 10.30
N PHE A 30 32.60 25.13 11.42
CA PHE A 30 32.65 26.40 12.12
C PHE A 30 33.24 26.25 13.53
N ASP A 31 34.15 27.15 13.90
CA ASP A 31 34.75 27.26 15.24
C ASP A 31 34.27 28.57 15.88
N PHE A 32 33.35 28.49 16.83
CA PHE A 32 32.72 29.64 17.48
C PHE A 32 33.42 30.04 18.78
N SER A 33 33.49 31.34 19.05
CA SER A 33 33.95 31.86 20.35
C SER A 33 32.90 31.65 21.46
N GLU A 34 33.34 31.74 22.73
CA GLU A 34 32.56 31.38 23.93
C GLU A 34 31.22 32.11 24.08
N GLU A 35 31.02 33.24 23.40
CA GLU A 35 29.75 34.00 23.39
C GLU A 35 28.63 33.32 22.57
N TYR A 36 28.93 32.29 21.78
CA TYR A 36 27.93 31.52 21.02
C TYR A 36 27.47 30.31 21.84
N THR A 37 26.42 30.51 22.64
CA THR A 37 25.81 29.47 23.47
C THR A 37 24.83 28.59 22.70
N SER A 38 24.58 27.37 23.21
CA SER A 38 23.74 26.36 22.54
C SER A 38 22.24 26.68 22.46
N ASP A 39 21.79 27.78 23.07
CA ASP A 39 20.42 28.30 23.01
C ASP A 39 20.23 29.34 21.89
N LEU A 40 21.24 29.57 21.06
CA LEU A 40 21.17 30.47 19.89
C LEU A 40 20.81 29.70 18.61
N VAL A 41 19.95 30.30 17.78
CA VAL A 41 19.75 29.87 16.39
C VAL A 41 20.83 30.54 15.53
N ILE A 42 21.67 29.75 14.87
CA ILE A 42 22.83 30.23 14.09
C ILE A 42 22.65 29.93 12.59
N ASN A 43 22.92 30.92 11.74
CA ASN A 43 22.81 30.79 10.28
C ASN A 43 24.02 31.41 9.58
N ALA A 44 24.50 30.71 8.54
CA ALA A 44 25.40 31.25 7.52
C ALA A 44 24.59 31.96 6.43
N VAL A 45 25.14 33.03 5.87
CA VAL A 45 24.57 33.75 4.72
C VAL A 45 25.66 33.87 3.66
N PHE A 46 25.36 33.37 2.47
CA PHE A 46 26.24 33.39 1.31
C PHE A 46 25.68 34.38 0.29
N THR A 47 26.47 35.35 -0.14
CA THR A 47 26.04 36.35 -1.13
C THR A 47 26.98 36.30 -2.34
N ASN A 48 26.42 36.11 -3.55
CA ASN A 48 27.20 36.12 -4.79
C ASN A 48 27.55 37.55 -5.26
N GLU A 49 28.37 37.68 -6.31
CA GLU A 49 28.76 38.99 -6.87
C GLU A 49 27.59 39.84 -7.37
N LEU A 50 26.46 39.20 -7.72
CA LEU A 50 25.21 39.87 -8.12
C LEU A 50 24.42 40.42 -6.92
N GLY A 51 24.89 40.21 -5.69
CA GLY A 51 24.25 40.67 -4.45
C GLY A 51 23.07 39.79 -3.98
N LYS A 52 22.86 38.63 -4.59
CA LYS A 52 21.81 37.68 -4.18
C LYS A 52 22.31 36.83 -3.01
N ALA A 53 21.58 36.89 -1.91
CA ALA A 53 21.93 36.21 -0.66
C ALA A 53 21.08 34.96 -0.42
N TYR A 54 21.71 33.90 0.06
CA TYR A 54 21.09 32.63 0.43
C TYR A 54 21.51 32.25 1.85
N GLN A 55 20.56 31.73 2.64
CA GLN A 55 20.77 31.39 4.04
C GLN A 55 20.82 29.88 4.25
N MET A 56 21.75 29.41 5.08
CA MET A 56 21.80 28.03 5.57
C MET A 56 21.85 28.04 7.10
N SER A 57 21.06 27.20 7.75
CA SER A 57 21.22 26.93 9.18
C SER A 57 22.53 26.19 9.44
N ILE A 58 23.23 26.55 10.51
CA ILE A 58 24.43 25.83 10.95
C ILE A 58 24.00 24.82 12.02
N ILE A 59 24.17 23.54 11.75
CA ILE A 59 23.78 22.42 12.62
C ILE A 59 25.06 21.62 12.91
N ASP A 60 25.27 21.23 14.17
CA ASP A 60 26.50 20.56 14.64
C ASP A 60 27.79 21.25 14.15
N ASN A 61 27.79 22.59 14.23
CA ASN A 61 28.86 23.47 13.74
C ASN A 61 29.20 23.30 12.25
N LYS A 62 28.25 22.86 11.42
CA LYS A 62 28.44 22.61 9.98
C LYS A 62 27.31 23.17 9.13
N CYS A 63 27.63 23.52 7.87
CA CYS A 63 26.64 23.69 6.81
C CYS A 63 27.29 23.47 5.43
N HIS A 64 26.49 23.16 4.41
CA HIS A 64 26.96 23.17 3.01
C HIS A 64 26.90 24.57 2.40
N ILE A 65 27.68 24.81 1.34
CA ILE A 65 27.46 25.95 0.44
C ILE A 65 26.19 25.68 -0.39
N PRO A 66 25.25 26.64 -0.54
CA PRO A 66 24.08 26.49 -1.41
C PRO A 66 24.47 26.19 -2.87
N ALA A 67 23.72 25.33 -3.55
CA ALA A 67 23.99 25.00 -4.95
C ALA A 67 23.85 26.23 -5.86
N GLU A 68 22.96 27.17 -5.49
CA GLU A 68 22.72 28.43 -6.17
C GLU A 68 23.83 29.48 -5.98
N ILE A 69 24.80 29.19 -5.11
CA ILE A 69 26.06 29.93 -4.97
C ILE A 69 27.18 29.26 -5.78
N LEU A 70 27.08 27.94 -6.01
CA LEU A 70 28.02 27.16 -6.82
C LEU A 70 27.64 27.12 -8.31
N ALA A 71 26.55 27.78 -8.70
CA ALA A 71 26.07 27.87 -10.07
C ALA A 71 26.75 28.95 -10.91
N ASP A 72 27.45 29.90 -10.28
CA ASP A 72 28.18 31.00 -10.92
C ASP A 72 29.62 31.07 -10.36
N THR A 73 30.62 31.36 -11.20
CA THR A 73 31.95 31.76 -10.72
C THR A 73 31.97 33.18 -10.16
N GLY A 74 32.83 33.44 -9.18
CA GLY A 74 33.02 34.77 -8.61
C GLY A 74 33.33 34.77 -7.11
N GLN A 75 33.50 35.97 -6.55
CA GLN A 75 33.64 36.18 -5.12
C GLN A 75 32.30 36.01 -4.39
N VAL A 76 32.32 35.17 -3.35
CA VAL A 76 31.20 34.93 -2.44
C VAL A 76 31.53 35.58 -1.10
N LEU A 77 30.61 36.41 -0.61
CA LEU A 77 30.64 36.98 0.73
C LEU A 77 29.95 36.01 1.70
N LEU A 78 30.68 35.56 2.72
CA LEU A 78 30.20 34.68 3.79
C LEU A 78 30.00 35.50 5.07
N GLY A 79 28.75 35.75 5.41
CA GLY A 79 28.32 36.22 6.72
C GLY A 79 27.85 35.08 7.61
N VAL A 80 27.84 35.33 8.92
CA VAL A 80 27.20 34.47 9.92
C VAL A 80 26.43 35.38 10.86
N TYR A 81 25.22 34.98 11.24
CA TYR A 81 24.46 35.66 12.30
C TYR A 81 23.83 34.64 13.23
N ALA A 82 23.68 35.02 14.50
CA ALA A 82 23.06 34.20 15.53
C ALA A 82 22.04 35.03 16.30
N TYR A 83 20.96 34.40 16.78
CA TYR A 83 19.95 35.12 17.55
C TYR A 83 19.22 34.22 18.56
N LYS A 84 18.58 34.87 19.53
CA LYS A 84 17.70 34.26 20.54
C LYS A 84 16.36 34.97 20.53
N ILE A 85 15.27 34.20 20.62
CA ILE A 85 13.89 34.70 20.74
C ILE A 85 13.32 34.17 22.05
N ASN A 86 12.60 35.01 22.78
CA ASN A 86 11.88 34.63 24.00
C ASN A 86 10.41 35.02 23.82
N GLY A 87 9.54 34.01 23.64
CA GLY A 87 8.19 34.24 23.15
C GLY A 87 8.19 34.72 21.69
N GLU A 88 7.71 35.94 21.44
CA GLU A 88 7.72 36.59 20.11
C GLU A 88 8.77 37.72 20.01
N GLU A 89 9.48 38.05 21.10
CA GLU A 89 10.47 39.14 21.11
C GLU A 89 11.91 38.63 20.89
N LEU A 90 12.66 39.39 20.07
CA LEU A 90 14.08 39.15 19.81
C LEU A 90 14.92 39.59 21.01
N GLU A 91 15.41 38.63 21.80
CA GLU A 91 16.19 38.85 23.02
C GLU A 91 17.64 39.27 22.72
N LEU A 92 18.28 38.63 21.73
CA LEU A 92 19.69 38.84 21.40
C LEU A 92 19.97 38.59 19.91
N ARG A 93 20.93 39.32 19.33
CA ARG A 93 21.47 39.06 17.98
C ARG A 93 22.96 39.37 17.89
N TYR A 94 23.73 38.44 17.33
CA TYR A 94 25.09 38.64 16.85
C TYR A 94 25.11 38.74 15.32
N SER A 95 25.89 39.67 14.77
CA SER A 95 26.04 39.91 13.33
C SER A 95 27.46 40.38 13.01
N PRO A 96 28.49 39.53 13.17
CA PRO A 96 29.88 39.84 12.88
C PRO A 96 30.13 40.31 11.44
N PHE A 97 31.26 40.99 11.23
CA PHE A 97 31.70 41.38 9.90
C PHE A 97 31.99 40.14 9.03
N PRO A 98 31.48 40.06 7.79
CA PRO A 98 31.63 38.90 6.93
C PRO A 98 33.04 38.75 6.34
N THR A 99 33.33 37.55 5.82
CA THR A 99 34.56 37.23 5.09
C THR A 99 34.26 36.86 3.64
N SER A 100 35.27 36.59 2.82
CA SER A 100 35.05 36.15 1.43
C SER A 100 35.99 35.05 0.94
N PHE A 101 35.42 34.21 0.07
CA PHE A 101 36.09 33.20 -0.75
C PHE A 101 35.65 33.34 -2.21
N ASN A 102 36.26 32.58 -3.12
CA ASN A 102 35.88 32.59 -4.53
C ASN A 102 35.40 31.19 -4.93
N VAL A 103 34.36 31.14 -5.76
CA VAL A 103 34.02 29.99 -6.60
C VAL A 103 34.77 30.16 -7.91
N ILE A 104 35.52 29.13 -8.30
CA ILE A 104 36.32 29.09 -9.54
C ILE A 104 35.72 28.09 -10.52
N SER A 105 35.97 28.26 -11.82
CA SER A 105 35.34 27.39 -12.82
C SER A 105 35.76 25.93 -12.67
N GLY A 106 34.78 25.03 -12.67
CA GLY A 106 34.96 23.59 -12.55
C GLY A 106 35.15 22.92 -13.90
N SER A 107 35.44 21.62 -13.89
CA SER A 107 35.52 20.80 -15.12
C SER A 107 34.19 20.16 -15.52
N TYR A 108 33.10 20.47 -14.82
CA TYR A 108 31.76 19.98 -15.13
C TYR A 108 31.10 20.94 -16.13
N ASP A 109 30.66 20.40 -17.27
CA ASP A 109 29.94 21.15 -18.31
C ASP A 109 28.57 20.48 -18.53
N SER A 110 27.49 21.13 -18.06
CA SER A 110 26.12 20.64 -18.23
C SER A 110 25.60 20.76 -19.67
N THR A 111 26.41 21.27 -20.60
CA THR A 111 26.12 21.36 -22.04
C THR A 111 26.97 20.42 -22.89
N ALA A 112 27.86 19.63 -22.26
CA ALA A 112 28.61 18.59 -22.95
C ALA A 112 27.67 17.46 -23.41
N GLU A 113 27.57 17.27 -24.73
CA GLU A 113 26.93 16.09 -25.32
C GLU A 113 27.84 14.86 -25.14
N GLU A 114 27.27 13.70 -24.79
CA GLU A 114 28.02 12.45 -24.68
C GLU A 114 28.65 12.07 -26.05
N SER A 115 29.94 11.72 -26.04
CA SER A 115 30.60 11.24 -27.25
C SER A 115 30.06 9.86 -27.64
N GLN A 116 29.61 9.72 -28.90
CA GLN A 116 29.00 8.48 -29.39
C GLN A 116 29.89 7.24 -29.25
N GLU A 117 29.22 6.14 -28.90
CA GLU A 117 29.65 4.72 -28.88
C GLU A 117 31.02 4.42 -28.25
N ILE A 118 30.95 3.80 -27.06
CA ILE A 118 31.97 2.87 -26.57
C ILE A 118 32.37 1.93 -27.72
N THR A 119 33.64 1.94 -28.11
CA THR A 119 34.09 1.04 -29.19
C THR A 119 33.85 -0.42 -28.81
N PRO A 120 33.58 -1.33 -29.75
CA PRO A 120 33.31 -2.74 -29.41
C PRO A 120 34.38 -3.39 -28.53
N SER A 121 35.67 -3.01 -28.68
CA SER A 121 36.74 -3.50 -27.82
C SER A 121 36.77 -2.89 -26.42
N GLN A 122 36.26 -1.66 -26.23
CA GLN A 122 36.08 -1.08 -24.90
C GLN A 122 34.86 -1.70 -24.20
N PHE A 123 33.78 -1.95 -24.93
CA PHE A 123 32.64 -2.72 -24.42
C PHE A 123 33.07 -4.13 -24.02
N GLU A 124 33.81 -4.85 -24.87
CA GLU A 124 34.40 -6.16 -24.52
C GLU A 124 35.33 -6.08 -23.29
N GLN A 125 36.14 -5.03 -23.14
CA GLN A 125 37.00 -4.85 -21.95
C GLN A 125 36.19 -4.58 -20.67
N TYR A 126 35.14 -3.76 -20.73
CA TYR A 126 34.27 -3.52 -19.58
C TYR A 126 33.46 -4.76 -19.21
N MET A 127 32.88 -5.45 -20.20
CA MET A 127 32.17 -6.71 -19.99
C MET A 127 33.11 -7.81 -19.50
N GLN A 128 34.36 -7.86 -19.95
CA GLN A 128 35.34 -8.81 -19.42
C GLN A 128 35.72 -8.48 -17.98
N ALA A 129 36.00 -7.21 -17.64
CA ALA A 129 36.30 -6.81 -16.26
C ALA A 129 35.10 -7.06 -15.31
N LEU A 130 33.87 -6.84 -15.79
CA LEU A 130 32.64 -7.13 -15.06
C LEU A 130 32.45 -8.65 -14.86
N ASN A 131 32.66 -9.46 -15.91
CA ASN A 131 32.58 -10.91 -15.82
C ASN A 131 33.69 -11.49 -14.92
N ASP A 132 34.91 -10.97 -14.97
CA ASP A 132 36.01 -11.40 -14.10
C ASP A 132 35.73 -11.05 -12.63
N GLY A 133 35.14 -9.88 -12.36
CA GLY A 133 34.65 -9.49 -11.03
C GLY A 133 33.49 -10.37 -10.54
N LEU A 134 32.50 -10.64 -11.40
CA LEU A 134 31.39 -11.55 -11.12
C LEU A 134 31.87 -12.98 -10.86
N ASN A 135 32.87 -13.46 -11.59
CA ASN A 135 33.48 -14.77 -11.38
C ASN A 135 34.22 -14.83 -10.04
N GLN A 136 35.00 -13.82 -9.67
CA GLN A 136 35.65 -13.77 -8.33
C GLN A 136 34.62 -13.76 -7.19
N VAL A 137 33.52 -13.02 -7.35
CA VAL A 137 32.41 -13.01 -6.38
C VAL A 137 31.72 -14.38 -6.34
N LYS A 138 31.48 -15.02 -7.49
CA LYS A 138 30.87 -16.35 -7.61
C LYS A 138 31.75 -17.45 -7.01
N ASP A 139 33.07 -17.39 -7.20
CA ASP A 139 34.02 -18.33 -6.59
C ASP A 139 34.05 -18.17 -5.07
N SER A 140 34.12 -16.92 -4.57
CA SER A 140 34.02 -16.61 -3.13
C SER A 140 32.70 -17.09 -2.52
N ILE A 141 31.61 -17.01 -3.28
CA ILE A 141 30.29 -17.51 -2.89
C ILE A 141 30.24 -19.05 -2.97
N SER A 142 30.92 -19.68 -3.93
CA SER A 142 31.02 -21.14 -4.00
C SER A 142 31.73 -21.72 -2.78
N GLU A 143 32.78 -21.05 -2.28
CA GLU A 143 33.47 -21.41 -1.03
C GLU A 143 32.56 -21.23 0.20
N LEU A 144 31.80 -20.12 0.27
CA LEU A 144 30.81 -19.88 1.32
C LEU A 144 29.64 -20.87 1.29
N ASN A 145 29.16 -21.21 0.10
CA ASN A 145 28.10 -22.21 -0.11
C ASN A 145 28.57 -23.58 0.35
N GLN A 146 29.79 -24.01 0.00
CA GLN A 146 30.37 -25.26 0.51
C GLN A 146 30.52 -25.26 2.04
N ALA A 147 30.93 -24.13 2.64
CA ALA A 147 30.97 -24.00 4.10
C ALA A 147 29.57 -24.07 4.75
N THR A 148 28.55 -23.55 4.07
CA THR A 148 27.15 -23.56 4.51
C THR A 148 26.52 -24.95 4.36
N ASP A 149 26.76 -25.64 3.25
CA ASP A 149 26.29 -27.01 3.02
C ASP A 149 26.86 -27.95 4.09
N ASN A 150 28.16 -27.87 4.39
CA ASN A 150 28.79 -28.61 5.49
C ASN A 150 28.18 -28.30 6.87
N ALA A 151 27.64 -27.09 7.08
CA ALA A 151 26.99 -26.71 8.34
C ALA A 151 25.53 -27.20 8.41
N ASN A 152 24.81 -27.18 7.29
CA ASN A 152 23.46 -27.72 7.17
C ASN A 152 23.47 -29.26 7.31
N ASP A 153 24.40 -29.95 6.65
CA ASP A 153 24.61 -31.40 6.79
C ASP A 153 24.86 -31.79 8.26
N LEU A 154 25.64 -30.98 8.99
CA LEU A 154 25.89 -31.18 10.42
C LEU A 154 24.62 -30.97 11.27
N VAL A 155 23.78 -29.98 10.92
CA VAL A 155 22.49 -29.74 11.57
C VAL A 155 21.54 -30.92 11.35
N ASP A 156 21.44 -31.44 10.13
CA ASP A 156 20.61 -32.61 9.82
C ASP A 156 21.14 -33.89 10.50
N GLU A 157 22.46 -34.10 10.57
CA GLU A 157 23.07 -35.21 11.32
C GLU A 157 22.73 -35.12 12.82
N ILE A 158 22.77 -33.92 13.40
CA ILE A 158 22.41 -33.69 14.80
C ILE A 158 20.91 -33.93 15.04
N ASN A 159 20.04 -33.40 14.19
CA ASN A 159 18.59 -33.60 14.29
C ASN A 159 18.24 -35.09 14.23
N GLN A 160 18.84 -35.84 13.29
CA GLN A 160 18.63 -37.28 13.15
C GLN A 160 19.14 -38.06 14.38
N LYS A 161 20.26 -37.66 15.00
CA LYS A 161 20.76 -38.27 16.24
C LYS A 161 19.90 -37.96 17.46
N LEU A 162 19.29 -36.77 17.50
CA LEU A 162 18.34 -36.36 18.53
C LEU A 162 17.04 -37.18 18.44
N GLU A 163 16.46 -37.32 17.25
CA GLU A 163 15.28 -38.16 17.00
C GLU A 163 15.53 -39.65 17.33
N ASN A 164 16.73 -40.14 17.04
CA ASN A 164 17.13 -41.52 17.36
C ASN A 164 17.50 -41.73 18.85
N GLY A 165 17.54 -40.66 19.67
CA GLY A 165 17.83 -40.74 21.10
C GLY A 165 19.26 -41.16 21.46
N GLU A 166 20.23 -41.03 20.53
CA GLU A 166 21.61 -41.51 20.73
C GLU A 166 22.37 -40.78 21.86
N PHE A 167 21.86 -39.64 22.31
CA PHE A 167 22.44 -38.83 23.38
C PHE A 167 22.07 -39.30 24.82
N ILE A 168 21.11 -40.23 24.98
CA ILE A 168 20.71 -40.72 26.32
C ILE A 168 21.61 -41.87 26.78
N GLY A 169 22.61 -41.55 27.61
CA GLY A 169 23.52 -42.54 28.20
C GLY A 169 22.83 -43.48 29.23
N PRO A 170 23.27 -44.76 29.33
CA PRO A 170 22.70 -45.71 30.28
C PRO A 170 23.05 -45.36 31.73
N GLN A 171 22.11 -45.59 32.65
CA GLN A 171 22.28 -45.30 34.08
C GLN A 171 23.46 -46.09 34.68
N GLY A 172 24.43 -45.36 35.26
CA GLY A 172 25.66 -45.95 35.81
C GLY A 172 25.43 -46.84 37.05
N PRO A 173 26.25 -47.89 37.25
CA PRO A 173 26.12 -48.80 38.38
C PRO A 173 26.48 -48.15 39.72
N GLN A 174 25.76 -48.55 40.78
CA GLN A 174 25.95 -48.03 42.14
C GLN A 174 27.33 -48.39 42.71
N GLY A 175 28.10 -47.38 43.13
CA GLY A 175 29.48 -47.55 43.61
C GLY A 175 29.60 -48.09 45.05
N PRO A 176 30.66 -48.87 45.36
CA PRO A 176 30.97 -49.31 46.72
C PRO A 176 31.65 -48.21 47.57
N GLN A 177 31.48 -48.30 48.89
CA GLN A 177 32.05 -47.42 49.91
C GLN A 177 33.57 -47.63 50.07
N GLY A 178 34.36 -46.56 50.30
CA GLY A 178 35.82 -46.61 50.34
C GLY A 178 36.49 -46.01 51.59
N GLU A 179 37.81 -45.86 51.54
CA GLU A 179 38.67 -45.12 52.50
C GLU A 179 39.71 -44.24 51.75
N GLN A 180 40.32 -43.25 52.42
CA GLN A 180 41.06 -42.08 51.88
C GLN A 180 42.53 -42.05 52.37
N GLY A 181 43.56 -41.46 51.73
CA GLY A 181 43.78 -40.61 50.53
C GLY A 181 45.21 -40.00 50.65
N PRO A 182 45.60 -38.86 50.04
CA PRO A 182 45.04 -38.08 48.92
C PRO A 182 46.06 -37.70 47.80
N GLU A 183 45.59 -37.50 46.57
CA GLU A 183 46.15 -36.49 45.63
C GLU A 183 44.97 -35.81 44.93
N GLY A 184 45.05 -34.50 44.65
CA GLY A 184 43.92 -33.72 44.17
C GLY A 184 43.51 -34.14 42.76
N PRO A 185 42.23 -34.50 42.50
CA PRO A 185 41.82 -34.91 41.17
C PRO A 185 41.91 -33.73 40.19
N GLN A 186 42.49 -33.99 39.02
CA GLN A 186 42.24 -33.17 37.84
C GLN A 186 40.72 -33.12 37.64
N GLY A 187 40.16 -31.91 37.53
CA GLY A 187 38.71 -31.73 37.36
C GLY A 187 38.19 -32.54 36.17
N PRO A 188 36.96 -33.08 36.25
CA PRO A 188 36.41 -33.89 35.17
C PRO A 188 36.46 -33.10 33.86
N LYS A 189 36.88 -33.77 32.79
CA LYS A 189 36.71 -33.26 31.43
C LYS A 189 35.21 -33.00 31.27
N GLY A 190 34.83 -31.74 31.06
CA GLY A 190 33.43 -31.36 30.89
C GLY A 190 32.79 -32.20 29.78
N ASP A 191 31.55 -32.62 30.00
CA ASP A 191 30.79 -33.37 29.01
C ASP A 191 30.70 -32.57 27.71
N PRO A 192 30.72 -33.22 26.53
CA PRO A 192 30.42 -32.55 25.26
C PRO A 192 29.05 -31.89 25.38
N GLY A 193 28.97 -30.59 25.09
CA GLY A 193 27.72 -29.85 25.21
C GLY A 193 26.62 -30.49 24.37
N GLU A 194 25.52 -30.85 25.02
CA GLU A 194 24.32 -31.38 24.38
C GLU A 194 23.74 -30.30 23.45
N VAL A 195 23.58 -30.63 22.16
CA VAL A 195 22.99 -29.68 21.19
C VAL A 195 21.48 -29.72 21.39
N THR A 196 21.00 -28.73 22.13
CA THR A 196 19.58 -28.53 22.45
C THR A 196 18.89 -27.72 21.35
N GLU A 197 17.56 -27.69 21.37
CA GLU A 197 16.77 -26.79 20.50
C GLU A 197 17.15 -25.31 20.71
N ASP A 198 17.45 -24.90 21.94
CA ASP A 198 18.00 -23.56 22.22
C ASP A 198 19.40 -23.34 21.61
N THR A 199 20.18 -24.40 21.37
CA THR A 199 21.48 -24.29 20.69
C THR A 199 21.28 -24.07 19.19
N LEU A 200 20.34 -24.79 18.57
CA LEU A 200 19.93 -24.57 17.17
C LEU A 200 19.33 -23.16 16.97
N ASP A 201 18.44 -22.73 17.88
CA ASP A 201 17.83 -21.40 17.88
C ASP A 201 18.86 -20.25 17.91
N ASN A 202 20.06 -20.49 18.43
CA ASN A 202 21.14 -19.50 18.49
C ASN A 202 22.14 -19.59 17.33
N ILE A 203 22.16 -20.70 16.58
CA ILE A 203 23.09 -20.93 15.46
C ILE A 203 22.46 -20.53 14.12
N VAL A 204 21.16 -20.78 13.91
CA VAL A 204 20.52 -20.48 12.63
C VAL A 204 20.46 -18.97 12.37
N SER A 205 20.87 -18.57 11.16
CA SER A 205 20.64 -17.21 10.65
C SER A 205 19.14 -16.91 10.63
N LYS A 206 18.76 -15.68 10.94
CA LYS A 206 17.36 -15.25 11.02
C LYS A 206 17.10 -14.07 10.11
N GLN A 207 15.95 -14.09 9.45
CA GLN A 207 15.47 -12.99 8.64
C GLN A 207 13.99 -12.72 8.97
N THR A 208 13.60 -11.45 8.94
CA THR A 208 12.20 -11.04 9.09
C THR A 208 11.66 -10.61 7.73
N ALA A 209 10.49 -11.14 7.37
CA ALA A 209 9.69 -10.66 6.24
C ALA A 209 8.46 -9.91 6.78
N THR A 210 7.99 -8.90 6.05
CA THR A 210 6.81 -8.09 6.44
C THR A 210 6.12 -7.59 5.18
N ASP A 211 4.82 -7.87 5.05
CA ASP A 211 3.96 -7.52 3.90
C ASP A 211 2.50 -7.86 4.26
N SER A 212 1.52 -7.59 3.39
CA SER A 212 0.15 -8.12 3.55
C SER A 212 0.04 -9.61 3.22
N ILE A 213 0.86 -10.08 2.28
CA ILE A 213 1.09 -11.49 1.98
C ILE A 213 2.60 -11.74 2.04
N ILE A 214 3.09 -12.48 3.03
CA ILE A 214 4.51 -12.81 3.12
C ILE A 214 4.80 -13.96 2.18
N ASN A 215 5.76 -13.77 1.28
CA ASN A 215 6.33 -14.84 0.47
C ASN A 215 7.83 -14.90 0.76
N ILE A 216 8.28 -16.09 1.16
CA ILE A 216 9.66 -16.38 1.56
C ILE A 216 10.13 -17.54 0.70
N ASN A 217 11.21 -17.37 -0.04
CA ASN A 217 11.75 -18.36 -0.98
C ASN A 217 13.11 -18.93 -0.57
N ASP A 218 13.65 -18.51 0.58
CA ASP A 218 14.94 -18.88 1.16
C ASP A 218 14.84 -19.31 2.64
N ALA A 219 13.72 -19.93 3.05
CA ALA A 219 13.62 -20.49 4.40
C ALA A 219 14.32 -21.86 4.50
N LEU A 220 14.94 -22.12 5.65
CA LEU A 220 15.16 -23.47 6.16
C LEU A 220 13.83 -24.06 6.65
N LYS A 221 13.73 -25.40 6.67
CA LYS A 221 12.63 -26.07 7.37
C LYS A 221 12.81 -25.94 8.89
N TYR A 222 12.09 -25.03 9.54
CA TYR A 222 12.19 -24.78 10.97
C TYR A 222 10.92 -24.14 11.54
N LYS A 223 10.84 -23.96 12.87
CA LYS A 223 9.81 -23.11 13.50
C LYS A 223 10.05 -21.62 13.18
N SER A 224 8.98 -20.83 13.15
CA SER A 224 9.10 -19.37 13.19
C SER A 224 9.61 -18.93 14.55
N PHE A 225 10.45 -17.90 14.58
CA PHE A 225 10.93 -17.25 15.80
C PHE A 225 9.96 -16.20 16.34
N GLY A 226 8.96 -15.84 15.55
CA GLY A 226 7.88 -14.97 15.96
C GLY A 226 7.05 -14.53 14.76
N PHE A 227 5.73 -14.52 14.92
CA PHE A 227 4.78 -14.00 13.96
C PHE A 227 4.07 -12.78 14.56
N LYS A 228 3.78 -11.77 13.74
CA LYS A 228 3.00 -10.60 14.15
C LYS A 228 1.89 -10.30 13.16
N VAL A 229 0.76 -9.82 13.67
CA VAL A 229 -0.36 -9.28 12.89
C VAL A 229 -0.65 -7.88 13.39
N ASP A 230 -0.67 -6.91 12.49
CA ASP A 230 -1.01 -5.53 12.82
C ASP A 230 -2.54 -5.36 12.92
N GLY A 231 -3.00 -4.57 13.89
CA GLY A 231 -4.35 -4.01 13.88
C GLY A 231 -4.49 -2.91 12.82
N ASN A 232 -5.71 -2.73 12.31
CA ASN A 232 -5.99 -1.70 11.31
C ASN A 232 -7.42 -1.14 11.45
N TYR A 233 -7.72 -0.05 10.74
CA TYR A 233 -9.09 0.42 10.54
C TYR A 233 -9.31 0.90 9.11
N HIS A 234 -10.57 0.91 8.69
CA HIS A 234 -11.06 1.68 7.54
C HIS A 234 -12.18 2.61 8.01
N GLN A 235 -12.14 3.87 7.60
CA GLN A 235 -13.19 4.85 7.83
C GLN A 235 -13.24 5.78 6.61
N GLU A 236 -14.42 5.93 6.02
CA GLU A 236 -14.64 6.91 4.97
C GLU A 236 -14.50 8.33 5.54
N THR A 237 -13.90 9.24 4.78
CA THR A 237 -13.77 10.65 5.20
C THR A 237 -14.12 11.57 4.05
N THR A 238 -14.55 12.79 4.38
CA THR A 238 -14.74 13.84 3.38
C THR A 238 -13.99 15.10 3.79
N THR A 239 -13.53 15.84 2.81
CA THR A 239 -12.97 17.19 2.99
C THR A 239 -14.06 18.25 3.11
N GLY A 240 -15.28 17.96 2.66
CA GLY A 240 -16.39 18.92 2.61
C GLY A 240 -16.31 19.88 1.42
N LYS A 241 -15.46 19.61 0.42
CA LYS A 241 -15.31 20.39 -0.81
C LYS A 241 -16.48 20.18 -1.78
N GLN A 242 -17.18 19.04 -1.72
CA GLN A 242 -18.33 18.75 -2.58
C GLN A 242 -19.49 19.72 -2.31
N LEU A 243 -19.93 20.44 -3.34
CA LEU A 243 -21.05 21.38 -3.29
C LEU A 243 -22.35 20.80 -3.86
N PHE A 244 -22.30 19.73 -4.67
CA PHE A 244 -23.48 19.14 -5.28
C PHE A 244 -24.16 18.10 -4.38
N ASN A 245 -25.32 18.45 -3.82
CA ASN A 245 -26.20 17.49 -3.14
C ASN A 245 -27.16 16.83 -4.14
N VAL A 246 -26.89 15.57 -4.50
CA VAL A 246 -27.76 14.78 -5.40
C VAL A 246 -29.19 14.63 -4.91
N ASN A 247 -29.41 14.67 -3.59
CA ASN A 247 -30.72 14.50 -2.97
C ASN A 247 -31.50 15.82 -2.80
N ASP A 248 -30.86 16.99 -3.00
CA ASP A 248 -31.55 18.28 -2.90
C ASP A 248 -32.29 18.65 -4.20
N LYS A 249 -33.26 17.80 -4.53
CA LYS A 249 -34.05 17.83 -5.76
C LYS A 249 -34.95 19.08 -5.80
N TYR A 250 -34.92 19.81 -6.92
CA TYR A 250 -35.87 20.88 -7.24
C TYR A 250 -36.97 20.37 -8.19
N SER A 251 -36.58 19.76 -9.31
CA SER A 251 -37.49 19.16 -10.28
C SER A 251 -36.77 18.03 -11.01
N VAL A 252 -37.36 16.84 -10.99
CA VAL A 252 -36.79 15.62 -11.57
C VAL A 252 -37.84 14.91 -12.40
N TYR A 253 -37.45 14.44 -13.58
CA TYR A 253 -38.28 13.63 -14.47
C TYR A 253 -38.58 12.25 -13.86
N ASP A 254 -39.83 11.80 -13.98
CA ASP A 254 -40.25 10.50 -13.46
C ASP A 254 -39.59 9.35 -14.26
N GLY A 255 -38.81 8.51 -13.58
CA GLY A 255 -37.96 7.48 -14.21
C GLY A 255 -36.46 7.59 -13.89
N PHE A 256 -36.01 8.62 -13.17
CA PHE A 256 -34.69 8.63 -12.54
C PHE A 256 -34.66 7.79 -11.26
N THR A 257 -33.57 7.05 -11.06
CA THR A 257 -33.21 6.42 -9.78
C THR A 257 -31.87 6.96 -9.27
N VAL A 258 -31.64 6.89 -7.96
CA VAL A 258 -30.38 7.28 -7.31
C VAL A 258 -30.02 6.17 -6.32
N ASP A 259 -28.80 5.64 -6.39
CA ASP A 259 -28.28 4.66 -5.42
C ASP A 259 -27.58 5.35 -4.22
N GLU A 260 -27.09 4.56 -3.26
CA GLU A 260 -26.46 5.05 -2.03
C GLU A 260 -25.13 5.78 -2.28
N ASP A 261 -24.38 5.39 -3.32
CA ASP A 261 -23.18 6.08 -3.81
C ASP A 261 -23.48 7.38 -4.58
N GLY A 262 -24.76 7.72 -4.77
CA GLY A 262 -25.20 8.91 -5.50
C GLY A 262 -25.20 8.79 -7.03
N TRP A 263 -25.13 7.58 -7.61
CA TRP A 263 -25.27 7.39 -9.05
C TRP A 263 -26.71 7.62 -9.51
N ILE A 264 -26.88 8.57 -10.42
CA ILE A 264 -28.13 8.93 -11.08
C ILE A 264 -28.29 8.04 -12.33
N THR A 265 -29.30 7.17 -12.35
CA THR A 265 -29.61 6.31 -13.50
C THR A 265 -30.91 6.71 -14.17
N ILE A 266 -30.93 6.73 -15.51
CA ILE A 266 -32.15 6.79 -16.32
C ILE A 266 -32.05 5.91 -17.56
N ASN A 267 -33.19 5.37 -17.99
CA ASN A 267 -33.39 4.71 -19.28
C ASN A 267 -34.61 5.33 -19.97
N VAL A 268 -34.46 5.83 -21.19
CA VAL A 268 -35.53 6.45 -21.98
C VAL A 268 -35.61 5.78 -23.34
N ASN A 269 -36.81 5.33 -23.70
CA ASN A 269 -37.10 4.86 -25.05
C ASN A 269 -38.08 5.82 -25.75
N ASN A 270 -37.57 6.61 -26.69
CA ASN A 270 -38.37 7.53 -27.51
C ASN A 270 -38.48 7.06 -28.98
N THR A 271 -38.26 5.76 -29.27
CA THR A 271 -38.27 5.25 -30.66
C THR A 271 -39.62 5.40 -31.36
N THR A 272 -40.72 5.42 -30.60
CA THR A 272 -42.09 5.59 -31.10
C THR A 272 -42.75 6.88 -30.63
N GLY A 273 -41.98 7.83 -30.08
CA GLY A 273 -42.49 9.09 -29.59
C GLY A 273 -42.98 10.04 -30.68
N GLN A 274 -43.74 11.06 -30.29
CA GLN A 274 -44.24 12.11 -31.20
C GLN A 274 -43.56 13.47 -30.99
N SER A 275 -42.69 13.58 -29.97
CA SER A 275 -41.93 14.79 -29.65
C SER A 275 -40.61 14.43 -28.96
N VAL A 276 -39.71 15.40 -28.80
CA VAL A 276 -38.46 15.23 -28.02
C VAL A 276 -38.82 15.01 -26.54
N VAL A 277 -38.22 14.01 -25.91
CA VAL A 277 -38.29 13.81 -24.46
C VAL A 277 -37.14 14.57 -23.81
N TYR A 278 -37.45 15.39 -22.81
CA TYR A 278 -36.48 16.05 -21.93
C TYR A 278 -36.63 15.51 -20.52
N ALA A 279 -35.69 14.68 -20.09
CA ALA A 279 -35.63 14.13 -18.74
C ALA A 279 -34.67 14.95 -17.87
N ASN A 280 -35.22 15.89 -17.10
CA ASN A 280 -34.46 16.78 -16.23
C ASN A 280 -34.09 16.15 -14.89
N TYR A 281 -32.93 16.53 -14.36
CA TYR A 281 -32.51 16.30 -12.98
C TYR A 281 -31.99 17.62 -12.40
N PHE A 282 -32.91 18.49 -11.99
CA PHE A 282 -32.56 19.81 -11.46
C PHE A 282 -32.49 19.76 -9.93
N THR A 283 -31.35 20.18 -9.37
CA THR A 283 -31.19 20.41 -7.93
C THR A 283 -31.51 21.86 -7.55
N LYS A 284 -31.69 22.13 -6.25
CA LYS A 284 -31.79 23.49 -5.71
C LYS A 284 -30.44 24.22 -5.79
N ASN A 285 -30.43 25.48 -5.36
CA ASN A 285 -29.27 26.37 -5.38
C ASN A 285 -28.10 25.82 -4.51
N LEU A 286 -26.90 25.72 -5.08
CA LEU A 286 -25.66 25.27 -4.43
C LEU A 286 -24.99 26.36 -3.56
N ASN A 287 -25.54 27.58 -3.54
CA ASN A 287 -25.00 28.77 -2.87
C ASN A 287 -23.58 29.17 -3.33
N LEU A 288 -23.33 29.04 -4.64
CA LEU A 288 -22.05 29.39 -5.25
C LEU A 288 -21.76 30.90 -5.13
N LYS A 289 -20.49 31.24 -4.87
CA LYS A 289 -19.95 32.60 -5.04
C LYS A 289 -20.18 33.08 -6.48
N PRO A 290 -20.57 34.35 -6.71
CA PRO A 290 -20.77 34.89 -8.06
C PRO A 290 -19.44 35.07 -8.82
N ASN A 291 -19.50 35.07 -10.15
CA ASN A 291 -18.34 35.24 -11.06
C ASN A 291 -17.12 34.37 -10.72
N THR A 292 -17.34 33.17 -10.18
CA THR A 292 -16.29 32.28 -9.64
C THR A 292 -16.25 31.01 -10.47
N ASP A 293 -15.04 30.55 -10.80
CA ASP A 293 -14.84 29.29 -11.51
C ASP A 293 -14.96 28.09 -10.57
N TYR A 294 -15.77 27.11 -10.96
CA TYR A 294 -15.88 25.82 -10.28
C TYR A 294 -15.53 24.71 -11.25
N ASN A 295 -14.90 23.66 -10.73
CA ASN A 295 -14.65 22.44 -11.47
C ASN A 295 -15.87 21.53 -11.34
N VAL A 296 -16.56 21.30 -12.46
CA VAL A 296 -17.73 20.40 -12.51
C VAL A 296 -17.28 19.10 -13.15
N PHE A 297 -17.50 17.99 -12.47
CA PHE A 297 -17.19 16.65 -12.94
C PHE A 297 -18.48 15.92 -13.35
N LEU A 298 -18.36 15.11 -14.40
CA LEU A 298 -19.31 14.11 -14.85
C LEU A 298 -18.59 12.77 -14.86
N GLU A 299 -19.03 11.86 -14.02
CA GLU A 299 -18.53 10.49 -13.98
C GLU A 299 -19.60 9.58 -14.59
N VAL A 300 -19.21 8.68 -15.47
CA VAL A 300 -20.13 7.80 -16.21
C VAL A 300 -19.82 6.34 -15.86
N LYS A 301 -20.71 5.69 -15.10
CA LYS A 301 -20.64 4.26 -14.77
C LYS A 301 -21.09 3.40 -15.95
N SER A 302 -22.16 3.82 -16.64
CA SER A 302 -22.59 3.15 -17.87
C SER A 302 -23.34 4.10 -18.80
N VAL A 303 -23.18 3.90 -20.12
CA VAL A 303 -23.89 4.64 -21.15
C VAL A 303 -24.20 3.76 -22.36
N SER A 304 -25.38 3.97 -22.97
CA SER A 304 -25.81 3.23 -24.14
C SER A 304 -26.83 4.00 -24.98
N GLY A 305 -26.93 3.66 -26.26
CA GLY A 305 -27.92 4.22 -27.17
C GLY A 305 -27.53 5.57 -27.78
N ASN A 306 -28.53 6.35 -28.18
CA ASN A 306 -28.36 7.66 -28.81
C ASN A 306 -29.25 8.71 -28.12
N GLY A 307 -28.70 9.90 -27.91
CA GLY A 307 -29.31 10.99 -27.14
C GLY A 307 -28.27 12.04 -26.77
N ASN A 308 -28.67 13.08 -26.04
CA ASN A 308 -27.79 14.15 -25.56
C ASN A 308 -27.94 14.33 -24.04
N ILE A 309 -26.84 14.41 -23.30
CA ILE A 309 -26.84 14.84 -21.89
C ILE A 309 -26.29 16.26 -21.79
N ARG A 310 -26.93 17.09 -20.96
CA ARG A 310 -26.46 18.42 -20.57
C ARG A 310 -26.22 18.44 -19.08
N ILE A 311 -25.03 18.85 -18.66
CA ILE A 311 -24.63 18.90 -17.26
C ILE A 311 -24.95 20.28 -16.69
N SER A 312 -24.42 21.33 -17.31
CA SER A 312 -24.74 22.71 -16.98
C SER A 312 -25.49 23.39 -18.14
N SER A 313 -26.57 24.10 -17.81
CA SER A 313 -27.29 24.95 -18.76
C SER A 313 -27.86 26.20 -18.09
N LYS A 314 -27.74 27.35 -18.76
CA LYS A 314 -28.50 28.57 -18.44
C LYS A 314 -29.71 28.64 -19.40
N MET A 315 -30.87 29.01 -18.88
CA MET A 315 -32.05 29.35 -19.69
C MET A 315 -32.39 30.80 -19.42
N VAL A 316 -32.58 31.57 -20.50
CA VAL A 316 -32.96 32.99 -20.49
C VAL A 316 -34.10 33.16 -21.49
N THR A 317 -35.17 33.84 -21.07
CA THR A 317 -36.32 34.20 -21.91
C THR A 317 -36.72 35.65 -21.62
N GLU A 318 -37.65 36.20 -22.40
CA GLU A 318 -38.21 37.55 -22.13
C GLU A 318 -38.90 37.64 -20.76
N GLU A 319 -39.36 36.52 -20.20
CA GLU A 319 -40.04 36.44 -18.90
C GLU A 319 -39.12 36.00 -17.74
N VAL A 320 -37.94 35.40 -18.02
CA VAL A 320 -37.05 34.79 -17.01
C VAL A 320 -35.58 35.10 -17.33
N GLN A 321 -34.93 35.85 -16.45
CA GLN A 321 -33.55 36.34 -16.66
C GLN A 321 -32.47 35.26 -16.48
N THR A 322 -32.68 34.29 -15.58
CA THR A 322 -31.85 33.07 -15.49
C THR A 322 -32.63 31.93 -14.82
N GLU A 323 -32.22 30.69 -15.05
CA GLU A 323 -32.72 29.51 -14.31
C GLU A 323 -31.60 28.62 -13.74
N GLY A 324 -30.32 28.89 -14.04
CA GLY A 324 -29.19 28.05 -13.65
C GLY A 324 -28.00 28.88 -13.18
N GLN A 325 -27.15 28.30 -12.31
CA GLN A 325 -26.06 29.05 -11.66
C GLN A 325 -24.79 29.25 -12.49
N PHE A 326 -24.66 28.61 -13.65
CA PHE A 326 -23.44 28.65 -14.48
C PHE A 326 -23.70 29.33 -15.82
N VAL A 327 -22.81 30.26 -16.21
CA VAL A 327 -22.78 30.78 -17.60
C VAL A 327 -22.23 29.76 -18.58
N THR A 328 -21.37 28.86 -18.12
CA THR A 328 -20.78 27.79 -18.93
C THR A 328 -21.83 26.75 -19.30
N TYR A 329 -22.07 26.59 -20.60
CA TYR A 329 -22.88 25.51 -21.17
C TYR A 329 -22.02 24.25 -21.37
N TRP A 330 -22.52 23.08 -20.96
CA TRP A 330 -21.83 21.80 -21.11
C TRP A 330 -22.77 20.66 -21.51
N ASN A 331 -22.51 20.05 -22.65
CA ASN A 331 -23.25 18.91 -23.17
C ASN A 331 -22.37 17.88 -23.91
N TYR A 332 -22.88 16.65 -24.00
CA TYR A 332 -22.33 15.56 -24.81
C TYR A 332 -23.46 14.78 -25.47
N ASN A 333 -23.21 14.23 -26.67
CA ASN A 333 -24.02 13.11 -27.15
C ASN A 333 -23.62 11.85 -26.38
N LEU A 334 -24.58 10.97 -26.07
CA LEU A 334 -24.32 9.73 -25.31
C LEU A 334 -23.28 8.83 -26.02
N THR A 335 -23.21 8.89 -27.35
CA THR A 335 -22.22 8.19 -28.18
C THR A 335 -20.79 8.73 -28.09
N GLN A 336 -20.57 9.88 -27.43
CA GLN A 336 -19.25 10.46 -27.17
C GLN A 336 -18.74 10.11 -25.76
N LEU A 337 -19.60 9.53 -24.93
CA LEU A 337 -19.26 9.08 -23.59
C LEU A 337 -18.77 7.62 -23.64
N SER A 338 -17.99 7.24 -22.63
CA SER A 338 -17.51 5.87 -22.42
C SER A 338 -17.95 5.43 -21.02
N ASN A 339 -18.14 4.12 -20.83
CA ASN A 339 -18.31 3.55 -19.50
C ASN A 339 -17.02 3.77 -18.68
N ASP A 340 -17.19 3.77 -17.36
CA ASP A 340 -16.13 3.85 -16.36
C ASP A 340 -15.15 5.01 -16.61
N LYS A 341 -15.69 6.16 -16.99
CA LYS A 341 -14.90 7.34 -17.38
C LYS A 341 -15.36 8.64 -16.74
N ILE A 342 -14.38 9.42 -16.31
CA ILE A 342 -14.53 10.75 -15.72
C ILE A 342 -14.28 11.82 -16.79
N TYR A 343 -15.10 12.85 -16.77
CA TYR A 343 -15.01 14.06 -17.59
C TYR A 343 -15.12 15.27 -16.67
N ASN A 344 -14.44 16.38 -16.97
CA ASN A 344 -14.63 17.62 -16.22
C ASN A 344 -14.75 18.84 -17.13
N LYS A 345 -15.26 19.93 -16.56
CA LYS A 345 -15.24 21.25 -17.19
C LYS A 345 -15.25 22.35 -16.13
N ILE A 346 -14.36 23.32 -16.29
CA ILE A 346 -14.41 24.56 -15.52
C ILE A 346 -15.66 25.35 -15.95
N CYS A 347 -16.54 25.60 -15.00
CA CYS A 347 -17.79 26.31 -15.17
C CYS A 347 -17.80 27.55 -14.30
N THR A 348 -17.84 28.73 -14.92
CA THR A 348 -17.95 30.01 -14.22
C THR A 348 -19.39 30.22 -13.77
N SER A 349 -19.58 30.58 -12.50
CA SER A 349 -20.88 30.96 -11.97
C SER A 349 -21.35 32.30 -12.54
N ILE A 350 -22.67 32.55 -12.47
CA ILE A 350 -23.28 33.80 -12.93
C ILE A 350 -22.88 35.01 -12.04
N GLY A 351 -23.17 36.21 -12.53
CA GLY A 351 -22.91 37.46 -11.80
C GLY A 351 -23.86 37.68 -10.62
N GLU A 352 -23.44 38.51 -9.67
CA GLU A 352 -24.16 38.82 -8.43
C GLU A 352 -25.61 39.31 -8.69
N GLU A 353 -25.78 40.23 -9.64
CA GLU A 353 -27.09 40.78 -10.06
C GLU A 353 -28.07 39.71 -10.62
N GLU A 354 -27.56 38.56 -11.06
CA GLU A 354 -28.38 37.47 -11.59
C GLU A 354 -28.71 36.40 -10.53
N MET A 355 -27.98 36.32 -9.41
CA MET A 355 -28.11 35.25 -8.41
C MET A 355 -29.50 35.20 -7.75
N ASP A 356 -30.12 36.36 -7.50
CA ASP A 356 -31.48 36.47 -6.94
C ASP A 356 -32.56 35.82 -7.82
N ASN A 357 -32.28 35.61 -9.12
CA ASN A 357 -33.21 35.06 -10.09
C ASN A 357 -33.02 33.54 -10.33
N VAL A 358 -32.04 32.90 -9.67
CA VAL A 358 -31.72 31.47 -9.84
C VAL A 358 -32.84 30.56 -9.31
N LYS A 359 -33.31 29.65 -10.16
CA LYS A 359 -34.27 28.60 -9.78
C LYS A 359 -33.63 27.23 -9.55
N HIS A 360 -32.55 26.91 -10.25
CA HIS A 360 -31.89 25.60 -10.19
C HIS A 360 -30.39 25.79 -9.95
N GLY A 361 -29.80 24.88 -9.20
CA GLY A 361 -28.35 24.85 -9.03
C GLY A 361 -27.68 24.28 -10.28
N ILE A 362 -27.58 22.95 -10.33
CA ILE A 362 -27.22 22.23 -11.55
C ILE A 362 -28.50 21.99 -12.35
N ARG A 363 -28.62 22.69 -13.49
CA ARG A 363 -29.71 22.53 -14.45
C ARG A 363 -29.37 21.45 -15.49
N SER A 364 -29.24 20.19 -15.04
CA SER A 364 -28.89 19.04 -15.88
C SER A 364 -30.12 18.33 -16.45
N PHE A 365 -29.98 17.75 -17.65
CA PHE A 365 -31.01 16.92 -18.26
C PHE A 365 -30.45 16.03 -19.37
N VAL A 366 -31.12 14.90 -19.62
CA VAL A 366 -30.91 14.06 -20.80
C VAL A 366 -32.07 14.27 -21.78
N SER A 367 -31.79 14.39 -23.07
CA SER A 367 -32.80 14.56 -24.12
C SER A 367 -32.67 13.53 -25.23
N PHE A 368 -33.82 13.04 -25.70
CA PHE A 368 -33.94 12.03 -26.74
C PHE A 368 -34.91 12.52 -27.82
N ASP A 369 -34.44 12.70 -29.05
CA ASP A 369 -35.30 13.05 -30.19
C ASP A 369 -36.24 11.89 -30.55
N VAL A 370 -37.23 12.17 -31.41
CA VAL A 370 -38.10 11.12 -31.97
C VAL A 370 -37.26 10.10 -32.72
N GLY A 371 -37.41 8.82 -32.37
CA GLY A 371 -36.62 7.72 -32.94
C GLY A 371 -35.36 7.35 -32.15
N GLN A 372 -35.02 8.10 -31.08
CA GLN A 372 -33.86 7.83 -30.23
C GLN A 372 -34.24 7.03 -28.97
N SER A 373 -33.26 6.35 -28.39
CA SER A 373 -33.38 5.67 -27.10
C SER A 373 -32.01 5.42 -26.50
N GLY A 374 -31.91 5.43 -25.18
CA GLY A 374 -30.68 5.12 -24.48
C GLY A 374 -30.81 5.14 -22.97
N SER A 375 -29.73 4.73 -22.32
CA SER A 375 -29.63 4.71 -20.86
C SER A 375 -28.27 5.24 -20.44
N ILE A 376 -28.25 5.97 -19.33
CA ILE A 376 -27.02 6.46 -18.70
C ILE A 376 -27.13 6.33 -17.19
N THR A 377 -26.03 5.90 -16.57
CA THR A 377 -25.77 5.96 -15.12
C THR A 377 -24.57 6.86 -14.89
N PHE A 378 -24.77 7.97 -14.17
CA PHE A 378 -23.77 9.01 -14.00
C PHE A 378 -23.86 9.67 -12.63
N ARG A 379 -22.77 10.29 -12.15
CA ARG A 379 -22.82 11.21 -11.00
C ARG A 379 -22.16 12.54 -11.38
N ILE A 380 -22.55 13.59 -10.66
CA ILE A 380 -22.05 14.96 -10.84
C ILE A 380 -21.36 15.38 -9.55
N SER A 381 -20.21 16.02 -9.68
CA SER A 381 -19.53 16.68 -8.56
C SER A 381 -19.23 18.13 -8.91
N VAL A 382 -19.29 19.02 -7.92
CA VAL A 382 -18.98 20.46 -8.07
C VAL A 382 -18.06 20.86 -6.93
N ILE A 383 -16.84 21.31 -7.27
CA ILE A 383 -15.84 21.78 -6.30
C ILE A 383 -15.28 23.13 -6.75
N GLU A 384 -14.85 23.97 -5.80
CA GLU A 384 -14.19 25.26 -6.10
C GLU A 384 -12.73 25.08 -6.57
N ASP A 385 -12.16 23.90 -6.36
CA ASP A 385 -10.77 23.58 -6.68
C ASP A 385 -10.59 23.26 -8.19
N THR A 386 -10.18 24.27 -8.95
CA THR A 386 -9.97 24.18 -10.40
C THR A 386 -8.66 23.50 -10.80
N SER A 387 -7.81 23.10 -9.83
CA SER A 387 -6.55 22.39 -10.09
C SER A 387 -6.70 20.88 -10.27
N VAL A 388 -7.83 20.32 -9.83
CA VAL A 388 -8.14 18.88 -9.90
C VAL A 388 -8.47 18.47 -11.35
N THR A 389 -7.93 17.34 -11.81
CA THR A 389 -8.15 16.79 -13.15
C THR A 389 -8.88 15.44 -13.06
N PRO A 390 -9.46 14.91 -14.16
CA PRO A 390 -10.11 13.58 -14.14
C PRO A 390 -9.20 12.44 -13.65
N GLU A 391 -7.88 12.59 -13.76
CA GLU A 391 -6.88 11.59 -13.36
C GLU A 391 -6.55 11.60 -11.86
N ASN A 392 -6.79 12.69 -11.15
CA ASN A 392 -6.56 12.81 -9.70
C ASN A 392 -7.83 13.15 -8.90
N PHE A 393 -8.99 13.22 -9.55
CA PHE A 393 -10.27 13.42 -8.91
C PHE A 393 -10.67 12.19 -8.09
N VAL A 394 -10.93 12.41 -6.80
CA VAL A 394 -11.55 11.44 -5.89
C VAL A 394 -12.94 11.96 -5.54
N TYR A 395 -13.96 11.13 -5.74
CA TYR A 395 -15.33 11.46 -5.37
C TYR A 395 -15.49 11.47 -3.85
N GLU A 396 -16.19 12.48 -3.32
CA GLU A 396 -16.73 12.49 -1.97
C GLU A 396 -18.23 12.85 -1.99
N PRO A 397 -19.04 12.27 -1.09
CA PRO A 397 -20.46 12.62 -0.95
C PRO A 397 -20.65 14.02 -0.34
N TYR A 398 -21.80 14.64 -0.63
CA TYR A 398 -22.13 15.95 -0.07
C TYR A 398 -22.33 15.89 1.44
N THR A 399 -21.44 16.58 2.15
CA THR A 399 -21.34 16.58 3.62
C THR A 399 -21.59 17.99 4.20
N GLY A 400 -22.48 18.75 3.57
CA GLY A 400 -22.93 20.06 4.08
C GLY A 400 -21.91 21.19 3.95
N GLY A 401 -20.82 20.98 3.19
CA GLY A 401 -19.67 21.88 3.16
C GLY A 401 -18.71 21.72 4.34
N ILE A 402 -18.80 20.61 5.09
CA ILE A 402 -18.03 20.35 6.31
C ILE A 402 -17.35 18.98 6.18
N ALA A 403 -16.08 18.89 6.56
CA ALA A 403 -15.35 17.62 6.59
C ALA A 403 -16.05 16.58 7.50
N SER A 404 -16.00 15.30 7.14
CA SER A 404 -16.54 14.19 7.93
C SER A 404 -15.44 13.19 8.30
N PRO A 405 -15.54 12.46 9.44
CA PRO A 405 -16.68 12.37 10.37
C PRO A 405 -17.02 13.66 11.12
N ASN A 406 -18.30 14.02 11.19
CA ASN A 406 -18.80 15.12 12.05
C ASN A 406 -20.20 14.80 12.62
N PRO A 407 -20.70 15.55 13.63
CA PRO A 407 -21.97 15.24 14.31
C PRO A 407 -23.23 15.21 13.43
N ASN A 408 -23.18 15.77 12.22
CA ASN A 408 -24.28 15.73 11.25
C ASN A 408 -24.03 14.75 10.09
N TYR A 409 -22.78 14.29 9.93
CA TYR A 409 -22.32 13.36 8.89
C TYR A 409 -21.35 12.35 9.54
N PRO A 410 -21.86 11.37 10.31
CA PRO A 410 -21.04 10.32 10.88
C PRO A 410 -20.44 9.43 9.80
N GLN A 411 -19.32 8.78 10.11
CA GLN A 411 -18.66 7.80 9.24
C GLN A 411 -18.31 6.57 10.05
N ASP A 412 -18.81 5.40 9.64
CA ASP A 412 -18.59 4.15 10.36
C ASP A 412 -17.11 3.74 10.33
N ILE A 413 -16.64 3.14 11.43
CA ILE A 413 -15.27 2.63 11.58
C ILE A 413 -15.31 1.12 11.50
N THR A 414 -14.81 0.56 10.40
CA THR A 414 -14.53 -0.87 10.27
C THR A 414 -13.16 -1.14 10.90
N VAL A 415 -13.10 -1.94 11.95
CA VAL A 415 -11.84 -2.39 12.57
C VAL A 415 -11.39 -3.72 11.97
N PHE A 416 -10.08 -3.99 11.99
CA PHE A 416 -9.54 -5.26 11.49
C PHE A 416 -9.97 -6.45 12.35
N ASP A 417 -10.47 -7.48 11.68
CA ASP A 417 -10.92 -8.75 12.26
C ASP A 417 -10.53 -9.92 11.33
N PHE A 418 -10.15 -11.05 11.93
CA PHE A 418 -9.71 -12.27 11.23
C PHE A 418 -9.77 -13.49 12.18
N ASP A 419 -9.90 -14.69 11.61
CA ASP A 419 -10.04 -15.95 12.36
C ASP A 419 -8.82 -16.90 12.26
N LYS A 420 -7.93 -16.68 11.29
CA LYS A 420 -6.79 -17.60 11.04
C LYS A 420 -5.62 -16.96 10.30
N ILE A 421 -4.42 -17.52 10.55
CA ILE A 421 -3.26 -17.37 9.66
C ILE A 421 -3.22 -18.59 8.73
N THR A 422 -3.08 -18.35 7.43
CA THR A 422 -2.96 -19.41 6.42
C THR A 422 -1.51 -19.51 5.93
N LYS A 423 -0.85 -20.66 6.12
CA LYS A 423 0.40 -21.04 5.42
C LYS A 423 0.05 -21.82 4.17
N ILE A 424 0.59 -21.43 3.03
CA ILE A 424 0.59 -22.19 1.78
C ILE A 424 2.04 -22.65 1.49
N GLY A 425 2.18 -23.88 1.02
CA GLY A 425 3.47 -24.43 0.57
C GLY A 425 3.97 -23.81 -0.74
N GLN A 426 4.94 -24.48 -1.37
CA GLN A 426 5.63 -23.97 -2.57
C GLN A 426 4.72 -23.75 -3.79
N ASN A 427 3.66 -24.55 -3.95
CA ASN A 427 2.72 -24.44 -5.06
C ASN A 427 1.46 -23.70 -4.64
N LEU A 428 1.18 -22.56 -5.26
CA LEU A 428 0.03 -21.71 -4.98
C LEU A 428 -1.25 -22.17 -5.71
N PHE A 429 -1.15 -23.10 -6.67
CA PHE A 429 -2.29 -23.57 -7.46
C PHE A 429 -3.04 -24.72 -6.78
N ASN A 430 -4.16 -24.40 -6.13
CA ASN A 430 -5.11 -25.42 -5.68
C ASN A 430 -6.01 -25.86 -6.85
N TYR A 431 -5.75 -27.04 -7.40
CA TYR A 431 -6.53 -27.60 -8.51
C TYR A 431 -7.97 -27.98 -8.11
N GLN A 432 -8.25 -28.14 -6.81
CA GLN A 432 -9.58 -28.49 -6.28
C GLN A 432 -10.45 -27.25 -6.03
N ASP A 433 -9.85 -26.07 -5.89
CA ASP A 433 -10.55 -24.82 -5.61
C ASP A 433 -11.14 -24.20 -6.88
N VAL A 434 -12.17 -24.86 -7.40
CA VAL A 434 -12.75 -24.59 -8.72
C VAL A 434 -13.93 -23.62 -8.68
N LYS A 435 -13.94 -22.68 -9.63
CA LYS A 435 -15.04 -21.74 -9.89
C LYS A 435 -16.03 -22.29 -10.91
N GLU A 436 -15.53 -22.76 -12.04
CA GLU A 436 -16.34 -23.22 -13.19
C GLU A 436 -15.53 -24.25 -13.98
N VAL A 437 -15.96 -25.51 -13.95
CA VAL A 437 -15.31 -26.62 -14.66
C VAL A 437 -16.32 -27.31 -15.56
N ASN A 438 -15.94 -27.53 -16.81
CA ASN A 438 -16.77 -28.24 -17.78
C ASN A 438 -16.73 -29.76 -17.50
N SER A 439 -17.86 -30.46 -17.62
CA SER A 439 -17.98 -31.88 -17.23
C SER A 439 -17.18 -32.87 -18.11
N ALA A 440 -16.49 -32.38 -19.13
CA ALA A 440 -15.53 -33.16 -19.92
C ALA A 440 -14.18 -33.37 -19.21
N TYR A 441 -13.91 -32.63 -18.13
CA TYR A 441 -12.72 -32.83 -17.31
C TYR A 441 -12.92 -33.92 -16.24
N SER A 442 -11.85 -34.64 -15.95
CA SER A 442 -11.69 -35.50 -14.78
C SER A 442 -10.37 -35.20 -14.10
N VAL A 443 -10.23 -35.54 -12.81
CA VAL A 443 -9.01 -35.31 -12.04
C VAL A 443 -8.71 -36.55 -11.21
N ASP A 444 -7.44 -36.99 -11.16
CA ASP A 444 -6.98 -38.08 -10.30
C ASP A 444 -6.47 -37.60 -8.92
N GLU A 445 -6.11 -38.56 -8.05
CA GLU A 445 -5.65 -38.28 -6.68
C GLU A 445 -4.30 -37.54 -6.62
N ASP A 446 -3.48 -37.65 -7.67
CA ASP A 446 -2.20 -36.95 -7.84
C ASP A 446 -2.36 -35.53 -8.46
N GLY A 447 -3.61 -35.10 -8.71
CA GLY A 447 -3.93 -33.80 -9.28
C GLY A 447 -3.76 -33.70 -10.81
N TRP A 448 -3.68 -34.83 -11.53
CA TRP A 448 -3.68 -34.80 -12.99
C TRP A 448 -5.08 -34.55 -13.54
N ILE A 449 -5.24 -33.41 -14.21
CA ILE A 449 -6.43 -32.97 -14.92
C ILE A 449 -6.41 -33.59 -16.33
N THR A 450 -7.42 -34.40 -16.65
CA THR A 450 -7.58 -35.04 -17.96
C THR A 450 -8.80 -34.49 -18.68
N ILE A 451 -8.65 -34.20 -19.97
CA ILE A 451 -9.76 -34.00 -20.92
C ILE A 451 -9.54 -34.83 -22.18
N ASN A 452 -10.63 -35.34 -22.75
CA ASN A 452 -10.66 -36.00 -24.05
C ASN A 452 -11.93 -35.56 -24.79
N VAL A 453 -11.77 -34.91 -25.94
CA VAL A 453 -12.88 -34.38 -26.74
C VAL A 453 -12.69 -34.75 -28.20
N ASP A 454 -13.77 -35.22 -28.81
CA ASP A 454 -13.89 -35.38 -30.24
C ASP A 454 -14.87 -34.34 -30.80
N ASN A 455 -14.35 -33.38 -31.58
CA ASN A 455 -15.14 -32.35 -32.27
C ASN A 455 -14.97 -32.47 -33.80
N THR A 456 -14.64 -33.68 -34.31
CA THR A 456 -14.47 -33.94 -35.74
C THR A 456 -15.75 -33.66 -36.55
N ASP A 457 -16.89 -34.19 -36.10
CA ASP A 457 -18.22 -33.92 -36.68
C ASP A 457 -18.86 -32.60 -36.19
N GLY A 458 -18.11 -31.78 -35.44
CA GLY A 458 -18.60 -30.58 -34.77
C GLY A 458 -18.84 -29.39 -35.70
N SER A 459 -20.09 -28.90 -35.79
CA SER A 459 -20.46 -27.76 -36.65
C SER A 459 -19.88 -26.39 -36.22
N LYS A 460 -19.26 -26.29 -35.04
CA LYS A 460 -18.55 -25.10 -34.52
C LYS A 460 -17.37 -25.51 -33.64
N GLY A 461 -16.44 -24.58 -33.39
CA GLY A 461 -15.43 -24.75 -32.35
C GLY A 461 -16.05 -24.77 -30.95
N SER A 462 -15.45 -25.55 -30.05
CA SER A 462 -15.90 -25.80 -28.68
C SER A 462 -14.83 -25.40 -27.64
N TYR A 463 -15.29 -25.00 -26.47
CA TYR A 463 -14.50 -24.40 -25.39
C TYR A 463 -14.83 -25.09 -24.06
N TYR A 464 -13.81 -25.55 -23.34
CA TYR A 464 -13.95 -26.32 -22.10
C TYR A 464 -13.15 -25.66 -20.99
N ASN A 465 -13.84 -24.97 -20.09
CA ASN A 465 -13.25 -24.20 -18.99
C ASN A 465 -12.82 -25.11 -17.85
N TYR A 466 -11.67 -24.80 -17.24
CA TYR A 466 -11.23 -25.30 -15.94
C TYR A 466 -10.81 -24.08 -15.10
N TYR A 467 -11.78 -23.30 -14.64
CA TYR A 467 -11.51 -22.06 -13.92
C TYR A 467 -11.45 -22.33 -12.42
N THR A 468 -10.41 -21.81 -11.77
CA THR A 468 -10.23 -21.79 -10.31
C THR A 468 -10.70 -20.47 -9.68
N ASN A 469 -11.00 -20.50 -8.40
CA ASN A 469 -11.15 -19.29 -7.58
C ASN A 469 -9.81 -18.52 -7.48
N ASN A 470 -9.84 -17.35 -6.87
CA ASN A 470 -8.69 -16.45 -6.80
C ASN A 470 -7.56 -17.08 -5.97
N ILE A 471 -6.35 -17.08 -6.52
CA ILE A 471 -5.15 -17.51 -5.81
C ILE A 471 -4.58 -16.30 -5.07
N LEU A 472 -4.01 -16.54 -3.89
CA LEU A 472 -3.28 -15.53 -3.13
C LEU A 472 -1.97 -15.17 -3.84
N LEU A 473 -2.08 -14.17 -4.71
CA LEU A 473 -1.00 -13.57 -5.48
C LEU A 473 -0.90 -12.09 -5.12
N LYS A 474 0.26 -11.50 -5.37
CA LYS A 474 0.48 -10.05 -5.34
C LYS A 474 0.21 -9.40 -6.71
N PRO A 475 -0.31 -8.17 -6.78
CA PRO A 475 -0.41 -7.41 -8.02
C PRO A 475 0.98 -7.04 -8.57
N ASN A 476 1.06 -6.73 -9.88
CA ASN A 476 2.29 -6.33 -10.59
C ASN A 476 3.52 -7.23 -10.32
N LYS A 477 3.32 -8.54 -10.17
CA LYS A 477 4.38 -9.49 -9.82
C LYS A 477 4.43 -10.68 -10.75
N ASP A 478 5.65 -11.11 -11.07
CA ASP A 478 5.92 -12.29 -11.88
C ASP A 478 5.82 -13.58 -11.05
N TYR A 479 5.14 -14.56 -11.63
CA TYR A 479 5.08 -15.93 -11.13
C TYR A 479 5.47 -16.92 -12.23
N ASN A 480 6.15 -17.98 -11.83
CA ASN A 480 6.51 -19.09 -12.69
C ASN A 480 5.32 -20.05 -12.79
N VAL A 481 4.64 -20.03 -13.95
CA VAL A 481 3.52 -20.94 -14.20
C VAL A 481 4.04 -22.14 -14.97
N ILE A 482 3.89 -23.32 -14.38
CA ILE A 482 4.41 -24.59 -14.89
C ILE A 482 3.25 -25.47 -15.36
N LEU A 483 3.39 -26.04 -16.55
CA LEU A 483 2.52 -27.05 -17.15
C LEU A 483 3.32 -28.36 -17.27
N GLU A 484 2.93 -29.37 -16.51
CA GLU A 484 3.41 -30.73 -16.71
C GLU A 484 2.42 -31.51 -17.58
N VAL A 485 2.91 -32.22 -18.59
CA VAL A 485 2.10 -33.04 -19.50
C VAL A 485 2.44 -34.51 -19.27
N LYS A 486 1.50 -35.27 -18.69
CA LYS A 486 1.59 -36.73 -18.56
C LYS A 486 1.46 -37.36 -19.94
N ASP A 487 0.34 -37.05 -20.61
CA ASP A 487 0.00 -37.55 -21.94
C ASP A 487 -0.69 -36.48 -22.80
N VAL A 488 -0.39 -36.46 -24.10
CA VAL A 488 -1.08 -35.59 -25.07
C VAL A 488 -1.21 -36.26 -26.44
N THR A 489 -2.37 -36.12 -27.08
CA THR A 489 -2.68 -36.68 -28.40
C THR A 489 -3.66 -35.80 -29.18
N GLY A 490 -3.63 -35.90 -30.51
CA GLY A 490 -4.55 -35.19 -31.40
C GLY A 490 -4.15 -33.74 -31.68
N ASN A 491 -5.12 -32.92 -32.06
CA ASN A 491 -4.93 -31.50 -32.36
C ASN A 491 -6.01 -30.67 -31.64
N ALA A 492 -5.58 -29.75 -30.78
CA ALA A 492 -6.40 -28.84 -30.01
C ALA A 492 -5.50 -27.73 -29.42
N GLY A 493 -6.09 -26.80 -28.65
CA GLY A 493 -5.36 -25.79 -27.86
C GLY A 493 -5.60 -25.93 -26.36
N ILE A 494 -4.59 -25.59 -25.55
CA ILE A 494 -4.70 -25.34 -24.11
C ILE A 494 -4.23 -23.91 -23.82
N ALA A 495 -5.05 -23.15 -23.10
CA ALA A 495 -4.63 -21.96 -22.39
C ALA A 495 -4.44 -22.36 -20.93
N VAL A 496 -3.18 -22.36 -20.46
CA VAL A 496 -2.83 -22.55 -19.04
C VAL A 496 -3.23 -21.27 -18.30
N VAL A 497 -2.83 -20.12 -18.86
CA VAL A 497 -3.22 -18.78 -18.43
C VAL A 497 -3.71 -18.00 -19.64
N SER A 498 -4.88 -17.36 -19.56
CA SER A 498 -5.46 -16.64 -20.72
C SER A 498 -5.72 -15.16 -20.47
N ARG A 499 -5.22 -14.33 -21.39
CA ARG A 499 -5.40 -12.85 -21.40
C ARG A 499 -6.68 -12.37 -22.09
N TRP A 500 -7.48 -13.25 -22.67
CA TRP A 500 -8.62 -12.88 -23.53
C TRP A 500 -9.91 -12.55 -22.76
N SER A 501 -9.88 -11.49 -21.94
CA SER A 501 -11.00 -10.62 -21.54
C SER A 501 -10.57 -9.78 -20.32
N PRO A 502 -10.70 -8.44 -20.31
CA PRO A 502 -10.16 -7.56 -19.24
C PRO A 502 -10.92 -7.60 -17.90
N SER A 503 -11.72 -8.64 -17.63
CA SER A 503 -12.53 -8.78 -16.41
C SER A 503 -12.62 -10.23 -15.89
N GLN A 504 -11.62 -11.07 -16.20
CA GLN A 504 -11.70 -12.51 -15.90
C GLN A 504 -10.51 -13.11 -15.12
N GLY A 505 -9.25 -12.99 -15.55
CA GLY A 505 -8.10 -13.64 -14.89
C GLY A 505 -7.19 -12.70 -14.08
N GLN A 506 -6.34 -13.25 -13.20
CA GLN A 506 -5.35 -12.49 -12.40
C GLN A 506 -4.09 -12.04 -13.15
N PHE A 507 -3.85 -12.56 -14.36
CA PHE A 507 -2.61 -12.37 -15.10
C PHE A 507 -2.75 -11.45 -16.31
N SER A 508 -1.79 -10.54 -16.48
CA SER A 508 -1.64 -9.69 -17.68
C SER A 508 -0.96 -10.45 -18.82
N THR A 509 -0.10 -11.41 -18.49
CA THR A 509 0.62 -12.28 -19.44
C THR A 509 -0.05 -13.66 -19.58
N GLY A 510 -0.30 -14.09 -20.82
CA GLY A 510 -0.88 -15.41 -21.12
C GLY A 510 0.15 -16.52 -21.37
N PHE A 511 -0.22 -17.77 -21.08
CA PHE A 511 0.54 -18.99 -21.34
C PHE A 511 -0.36 -19.99 -22.09
N GLU A 512 -0.17 -20.08 -23.40
CA GLU A 512 -1.04 -20.77 -24.36
C GLU A 512 -0.19 -21.69 -25.26
N LYS A 513 -0.69 -22.90 -25.58
CA LYS A 513 0.00 -23.93 -26.39
C LYS A 513 -0.97 -24.69 -27.30
N LYS A 514 -0.52 -25.20 -28.44
CA LYS A 514 -1.23 -26.26 -29.19
C LYS A 514 -0.80 -27.63 -28.69
N PHE A 515 -1.71 -28.62 -28.76
CA PHE A 515 -1.39 -30.01 -28.38
C PHE A 515 -0.27 -30.58 -29.26
N THR A 516 -0.14 -30.11 -30.50
CA THR A 516 0.95 -30.45 -31.43
C THR A 516 2.33 -29.92 -31.01
N ASP A 517 2.36 -28.92 -30.12
CA ASP A 517 3.60 -28.32 -29.59
C ASP A 517 4.04 -28.97 -28.26
N LEU A 518 3.20 -29.88 -27.74
CA LEU A 518 3.39 -30.60 -26.48
C LEU A 518 3.87 -32.03 -26.74
N GLN A 519 4.55 -32.60 -25.76
CA GLN A 519 5.03 -33.99 -25.76
C GLN A 519 4.64 -34.65 -24.43
N SER A 520 4.20 -35.91 -24.47
CA SER A 520 3.99 -36.72 -23.26
C SER A 520 5.28 -36.82 -22.43
N GLY A 521 5.16 -36.72 -21.11
CA GLY A 521 6.28 -36.75 -20.17
C GLY A 521 7.19 -35.51 -20.21
N LYS A 522 6.69 -34.36 -20.70
CA LYS A 522 7.44 -33.08 -20.71
C LYS A 522 6.82 -32.02 -19.81
N ILE A 523 7.70 -31.16 -19.31
CA ILE A 523 7.39 -30.01 -18.46
C ILE A 523 7.67 -28.75 -19.28
N TYR A 524 6.79 -27.77 -19.17
CA TYR A 524 6.88 -26.47 -19.81
C TYR A 524 6.62 -25.41 -18.76
N ASN A 525 7.26 -24.26 -18.83
CA ASN A 525 6.94 -23.14 -17.95
C ASN A 525 6.86 -21.82 -18.72
N LYS A 526 6.28 -20.81 -18.06
CA LYS A 526 6.34 -19.42 -18.49
C LYS A 526 6.23 -18.50 -17.28
N ILE A 527 7.11 -17.49 -17.22
CA ILE A 527 6.96 -16.38 -16.28
C ILE A 527 5.75 -15.54 -16.73
N CYS A 528 4.78 -15.38 -15.85
CA CYS A 528 3.54 -14.66 -16.09
C CYS A 528 3.35 -13.57 -15.02
N THR A 529 3.28 -12.32 -15.46
CA THR A 529 3.01 -11.15 -14.61
C THR A 529 1.53 -11.06 -14.25
N THR A 530 1.22 -10.73 -13.00
CA THR A 530 -0.14 -10.40 -12.55
C THR A 530 -0.62 -9.03 -13.05
N LEU A 531 -1.91 -8.76 -12.90
CA LEU A 531 -2.49 -7.42 -13.08
C LEU A 531 -2.07 -6.47 -11.94
N SER A 532 -2.22 -5.16 -12.16
CA SER A 532 -1.99 -4.12 -11.16
C SER A 532 -3.10 -3.99 -10.13
N ASP A 533 -4.31 -4.44 -10.48
CA ASP A 533 -5.51 -4.42 -9.65
C ASP A 533 -6.26 -5.73 -9.83
N PHE A 534 -6.82 -6.24 -8.73
CA PHE A 534 -7.64 -7.44 -8.68
C PHE A 534 -9.13 -7.16 -8.41
N SER A 535 -9.55 -5.91 -8.21
CA SER A 535 -10.93 -5.55 -7.83
C SER A 535 -12.01 -6.08 -8.80
N GLN A 536 -11.67 -6.27 -10.08
CA GLN A 536 -12.61 -6.69 -11.15
C GLN A 536 -12.43 -8.14 -11.63
N ILE A 537 -11.56 -8.95 -11.02
CA ILE A 537 -11.31 -10.34 -11.46
C ILE A 537 -12.48 -11.27 -11.09
N LYS A 538 -12.61 -12.39 -11.81
CA LYS A 538 -13.69 -13.37 -11.57
C LYS A 538 -13.20 -14.80 -11.38
N VAL A 539 -11.99 -15.10 -11.88
CA VAL A 539 -11.28 -16.39 -11.79
C VAL A 539 -9.77 -16.12 -11.70
N SER A 540 -8.96 -17.11 -11.32
CA SER A 540 -7.50 -16.94 -11.26
C SER A 540 -6.81 -17.11 -12.62
N LEU A 541 -6.30 -18.31 -12.95
CA LEU A 541 -5.53 -18.54 -14.19
C LEU A 541 -6.38 -18.45 -15.46
N ARG A 542 -7.70 -18.69 -15.34
CA ARG A 542 -8.61 -18.82 -16.49
C ARG A 542 -8.16 -19.92 -17.48
N THR A 543 -7.84 -21.10 -16.95
CA THR A 543 -7.42 -22.26 -17.75
C THR A 543 -8.56 -22.82 -18.59
N PHE A 544 -8.32 -23.17 -19.86
CA PHE A 544 -9.29 -23.86 -20.72
C PHE A 544 -8.64 -24.59 -21.90
N CYS A 545 -9.38 -25.55 -22.48
CA CYS A 545 -9.04 -26.19 -23.74
C CYS A 545 -10.02 -25.79 -24.86
N THR A 546 -9.52 -25.72 -26.10
CA THR A 546 -10.29 -25.39 -27.29
C THR A 546 -10.11 -26.42 -28.39
N PHE A 547 -11.21 -26.83 -29.00
CA PHE A 547 -11.24 -27.78 -30.12
C PHE A 547 -12.04 -27.15 -31.26
N ASN A 548 -11.39 -26.80 -32.37
CA ASN A 548 -12.05 -26.24 -33.54
C ASN A 548 -12.93 -27.29 -34.24
N THR A 549 -13.71 -26.86 -35.24
CA THR A 549 -14.42 -27.80 -36.13
C THR A 549 -13.40 -28.70 -36.83
N GLY A 550 -13.58 -30.02 -36.74
CA GLY A 550 -12.66 -31.01 -37.32
C GLY A 550 -11.50 -31.41 -36.41
N GLU A 551 -11.37 -30.82 -35.21
CA GLU A 551 -10.32 -31.13 -34.24
C GLU A 551 -10.79 -32.15 -33.18
N SER A 552 -9.90 -33.07 -32.80
CA SER A 552 -10.08 -33.97 -31.68
C SER A 552 -8.74 -34.24 -30.99
N GLY A 553 -8.80 -34.54 -29.69
CA GLY A 553 -7.59 -34.82 -28.93
C GLY A 553 -7.84 -35.01 -27.43
N SER A 554 -6.79 -35.44 -26.75
CA SER A 554 -6.78 -35.61 -25.31
C SER A 554 -5.49 -35.07 -24.72
N ILE A 555 -5.58 -34.50 -23.53
CA ILE A 555 -4.43 -34.10 -22.72
C ILE A 555 -4.67 -34.49 -21.26
N THR A 556 -3.64 -35.01 -20.61
CA THR A 556 -3.57 -35.19 -19.16
C THR A 556 -2.41 -34.35 -18.64
N PHE A 557 -2.71 -33.36 -17.80
CA PHE A 557 -1.77 -32.34 -17.37
C PHE A 557 -1.99 -31.94 -15.92
N ARG A 558 -1.01 -31.28 -15.31
CA ARG A 558 -1.20 -30.56 -14.05
C ARG A 558 -0.45 -29.23 -14.09
N ILE A 559 -0.87 -28.30 -13.23
CA ILE A 559 -0.36 -26.94 -13.18
C ILE A 559 0.29 -26.71 -11.82
N SER A 560 1.38 -25.94 -11.81
CA SER A 560 1.91 -25.30 -10.61
C SER A 560 2.07 -23.80 -10.84
N VAL A 561 1.81 -23.00 -9.81
CA VAL A 561 2.11 -21.56 -9.81
C VAL A 561 3.07 -21.32 -8.65
N LEU A 562 4.28 -20.88 -8.98
CA LEU A 562 5.36 -20.66 -8.01
C LEU A 562 5.77 -19.18 -8.04
N GLU A 563 6.07 -18.60 -6.89
CA GLU A 563 6.74 -17.29 -6.85
C GLU A 563 8.21 -17.37 -7.28
N ASP A 564 8.86 -18.53 -7.08
CA ASP A 564 10.27 -18.72 -7.43
C ASP A 564 10.46 -18.84 -8.96
N THR A 565 10.84 -17.72 -9.58
CA THR A 565 11.08 -17.58 -11.01
C THR A 565 12.41 -18.19 -11.49
N SER A 566 13.29 -18.62 -10.57
CA SER A 566 14.55 -19.29 -10.90
C SER A 566 14.39 -20.77 -11.30
N ILE A 567 13.22 -21.36 -10.99
CA ILE A 567 12.91 -22.76 -11.25
C ILE A 567 12.70 -23.00 -12.75
N THR A 568 13.38 -24.00 -13.31
CA THR A 568 13.30 -24.38 -14.72
C THR A 568 12.67 -25.77 -14.88
N PRO A 569 12.19 -26.15 -16.08
CA PRO A 569 11.66 -27.49 -16.33
C PRO A 569 12.61 -28.64 -16.00
N GLU A 570 13.93 -28.40 -15.97
CA GLU A 570 14.98 -29.38 -15.66
C GLU A 570 15.22 -29.59 -14.16
N ASN A 571 14.97 -28.57 -13.33
CA ASN A 571 15.19 -28.63 -11.87
C ASN A 571 13.88 -28.67 -11.06
N PHE A 572 12.73 -28.49 -11.70
CA PHE A 572 11.43 -28.51 -11.05
C PHE A 572 11.08 -29.90 -10.47
N VAL A 573 10.70 -29.91 -9.20
CA VAL A 573 10.13 -31.06 -8.50
C VAL A 573 8.71 -30.68 -8.06
N TYR A 574 7.71 -31.41 -8.57
CA TYR A 574 6.33 -31.15 -8.21
C TYR A 574 6.08 -31.34 -6.71
N LYS A 575 5.46 -30.33 -6.11
CA LYS A 575 4.80 -30.43 -4.80
C LYS A 575 3.32 -30.07 -5.01
N PRO A 576 2.38 -30.85 -4.45
CA PRO A 576 0.97 -30.50 -4.50
C PRO A 576 0.72 -29.21 -3.70
N TYR A 577 -0.45 -28.61 -3.92
CA TYR A 577 -0.95 -27.56 -3.05
C TYR A 577 -1.07 -28.09 -1.62
N GLN A 578 -0.55 -27.32 -0.66
CA GLN A 578 -0.56 -27.65 0.76
C GLN A 578 -0.97 -26.39 1.53
N GLU A 579 -2.04 -26.47 2.30
CA GLU A 579 -2.54 -25.40 3.16
C GLU A 579 -2.47 -25.85 4.63
N THR A 580 -2.11 -24.93 5.51
CA THR A 580 -2.18 -25.13 6.97
C THR A 580 -2.75 -23.88 7.60
N ASN A 581 -3.83 -24.03 8.37
CA ASN A 581 -4.52 -22.94 9.05
C ASN A 581 -4.22 -22.96 10.54
N TYR A 582 -3.71 -21.85 11.06
CA TYR A 582 -3.53 -21.62 12.48
C TYR A 582 -4.69 -20.74 12.95
N LEU A 583 -5.67 -21.35 13.62
CA LEU A 583 -6.87 -20.64 14.10
C LEU A 583 -6.52 -19.73 15.28
N ILE A 584 -7.12 -18.54 15.31
CA ILE A 584 -6.91 -17.53 16.34
C ILE A 584 -8.27 -17.05 16.85
N ASP A 585 -8.44 -17.08 18.18
CA ASP A 585 -9.58 -16.47 18.86
C ASP A 585 -9.11 -15.19 19.55
N LEU A 586 -9.60 -14.04 19.10
CA LEU A 586 -9.33 -12.73 19.70
C LEU A 586 -10.09 -12.52 21.03
N GLN A 587 -10.95 -13.48 21.43
CA GLN A 587 -11.73 -13.46 22.67
C GLN A 587 -12.60 -12.21 22.84
N GLY A 588 -13.10 -11.68 21.72
CA GLY A 588 -13.90 -10.44 21.67
C GLY A 588 -13.09 -9.14 21.77
N ASN A 589 -11.75 -9.20 21.68
CA ASN A 589 -10.92 -8.01 21.54
C ASN A 589 -10.86 -7.57 20.07
N GLU A 590 -10.83 -6.25 19.85
CA GLU A 590 -10.66 -5.65 18.52
C GLU A 590 -9.18 -5.29 18.30
N MET A 591 -8.70 -5.39 17.05
CA MET A 591 -7.35 -5.01 16.64
C MET A 591 -7.39 -3.77 15.75
N VAL A 592 -6.99 -2.62 16.30
CA VAL A 592 -7.25 -1.30 15.70
C VAL A 592 -5.93 -0.61 15.36
N SER A 593 -5.96 0.40 14.49
CA SER A 593 -4.89 1.40 14.34
C SER A 593 -5.45 2.82 14.50
N LEU A 594 -4.57 3.80 14.70
CA LEU A 594 -4.92 5.22 14.81
C LEU A 594 -4.25 6.02 13.68
N PRO A 595 -4.77 7.22 13.33
CA PRO A 595 -4.22 8.07 12.27
C PRO A 595 -2.72 8.41 12.41
N ASN A 596 -2.16 8.33 13.62
CA ASN A 596 -0.73 8.55 13.88
C ASN A 596 0.16 7.32 13.64
N GLY A 597 -0.39 6.19 13.19
CA GLY A 597 0.33 4.94 12.93
C GLY A 597 0.54 4.05 14.15
N ILE A 598 0.05 4.44 15.34
CA ILE A 598 -0.05 3.53 16.49
C ILE A 598 -1.12 2.48 16.19
N LYS A 599 -0.88 1.24 16.63
CA LYS A 599 -1.71 0.07 16.32
C LYS A 599 -1.63 -0.95 17.44
N ASP A 600 -2.69 -1.73 17.60
CA ASP A 600 -2.61 -2.98 18.34
C ASP A 600 -1.80 -4.01 17.54
N GLU A 601 -1.17 -4.98 18.22
CA GLU A 601 -0.34 -5.99 17.57
C GLU A 601 -0.59 -7.35 18.21
N LEU A 602 -1.01 -8.35 17.42
CA LEU A 602 -1.04 -9.74 17.87
C LEU A 602 0.33 -10.35 17.63
N GLN A 603 0.93 -10.90 18.69
CA GLN A 603 2.24 -11.52 18.71
C GLN A 603 2.12 -13.01 19.01
N ILE A 604 2.83 -13.82 18.23
CA ILE A 604 2.99 -15.26 18.44
C ILE A 604 4.48 -15.51 18.60
N ASP A 605 4.90 -16.11 19.72
CA ASP A 605 6.32 -16.43 19.97
C ASP A 605 6.76 -17.77 19.34
N LYS A 606 8.05 -18.11 19.49
CA LYS A 606 8.64 -19.35 18.93
C LYS A 606 8.04 -20.62 19.55
N GLU A 607 7.46 -20.52 20.75
CA GLU A 607 6.72 -21.58 21.42
C GLU A 607 5.24 -21.62 21.03
N GLY A 608 4.73 -20.69 20.22
CA GLY A 608 3.33 -20.63 19.78
C GLY A 608 2.36 -20.01 20.80
N ASN A 609 2.85 -19.32 21.84
CA ASN A 609 1.98 -18.58 22.76
C ASN A 609 1.50 -17.29 22.08
N VAL A 610 0.21 -16.99 22.20
CA VAL A 610 -0.44 -15.87 21.50
C VAL A 610 -0.75 -14.76 22.49
N ASN A 611 -0.27 -13.56 22.22
CA ASN A 611 -0.47 -12.37 23.04
C ASN A 611 -0.93 -11.19 22.18
N LEU A 612 -2.01 -10.51 22.59
CA LEU A 612 -2.45 -9.27 21.97
C LEU A 612 -1.90 -8.09 22.76
N ILE A 613 -1.09 -7.26 22.10
CA ILE A 613 -0.59 -5.99 22.62
C ILE A 613 -1.61 -4.91 22.26
N LYS A 614 -2.37 -4.47 23.25
CA LYS A 614 -3.33 -3.37 23.14
C LYS A 614 -2.63 -2.05 23.39
N ASN A 615 -2.50 -1.24 22.35
CA ASN A 615 -2.08 0.17 22.44
C ASN A 615 -3.29 1.12 22.37
N ILE A 616 -4.47 0.62 21.98
CA ILE A 616 -5.66 1.43 21.68
C ILE A 616 -6.84 0.97 22.55
N GLY A 617 -7.40 1.92 23.29
CA GLY A 617 -8.64 1.76 24.05
C GLY A 617 -9.85 2.13 23.20
N LYS A 618 -11.03 1.63 23.61
CA LYS A 618 -12.34 1.97 23.02
C LYS A 618 -13.26 2.51 24.10
N LYS A 619 -13.98 3.59 23.79
CA LYS A 619 -15.06 4.13 24.63
C LYS A 619 -16.23 4.53 23.75
N ILE A 620 -17.39 3.93 24.02
CA ILE A 620 -18.67 4.40 23.52
C ILE A 620 -19.25 5.34 24.57
N PHE A 621 -19.52 6.59 24.20
CA PHE A 621 -20.28 7.55 25.00
C PHE A 621 -21.76 7.46 24.61
N ASN A 622 -22.65 7.31 25.58
CA ASN A 622 -24.09 7.10 25.34
C ASN A 622 -24.99 7.95 26.25
N GLY A 623 -24.45 9.02 26.84
CA GLY A 623 -25.21 10.03 27.61
C GLY A 623 -25.36 9.70 29.09
N ILE A 624 -25.18 8.44 29.50
CA ILE A 624 -25.30 8.02 30.92
C ILE A 624 -24.09 8.46 31.76
N GLU A 625 -23.00 8.85 31.11
CA GLU A 625 -21.75 9.22 31.78
C GLU A 625 -21.92 10.42 32.73
N GLN A 626 -21.27 10.32 33.88
CA GLN A 626 -21.22 11.38 34.88
C GLN A 626 -19.88 12.11 34.83
N GLY A 627 -19.86 13.39 35.21
CA GLY A 627 -18.63 14.20 35.24
C GLY A 627 -18.32 14.98 33.97
N TRP A 628 -19.29 15.13 33.07
CA TRP A 628 -19.21 16.10 31.97
C TRP A 628 -19.03 17.53 32.48
N TRP A 629 -18.22 18.32 31.77
CA TRP A 629 -18.00 19.74 32.06
C TRP A 629 -17.97 20.58 30.78
N LEU A 630 -18.64 21.73 30.82
CA LEU A 630 -18.74 22.69 29.72
C LEU A 630 -17.80 23.88 29.95
N LYS A 631 -16.99 24.20 28.94
CA LYS A 631 -16.17 25.42 28.84
C LYS A 631 -16.75 26.37 27.80
N GLY A 632 -16.87 27.64 28.17
CA GLY A 632 -17.39 28.65 27.27
C GLY A 632 -18.82 28.31 26.85
N THR A 633 -19.05 28.24 25.53
CA THR A 633 -20.38 28.04 24.94
C THR A 633 -20.66 26.63 24.44
N ASN A 634 -19.65 25.85 24.04
CA ASN A 634 -19.89 24.61 23.29
C ASN A 634 -18.74 23.56 23.36
N GLN A 635 -17.82 23.70 24.31
CA GLN A 635 -16.70 22.76 24.49
C GLN A 635 -16.99 21.85 25.69
N PHE A 636 -17.29 20.59 25.42
CA PHE A 636 -17.61 19.58 26.42
C PHE A 636 -16.38 18.72 26.69
N ARG A 637 -16.10 18.38 27.94
CA ARG A 637 -15.07 17.41 28.29
C ARG A 637 -15.55 16.42 29.33
N ILE A 638 -14.92 15.26 29.36
CA ILE A 638 -15.09 14.24 30.38
C ILE A 638 -13.75 13.57 30.67
N ASN A 639 -13.59 13.09 31.91
CA ASN A 639 -12.41 12.32 32.29
C ASN A 639 -12.46 10.93 31.65
N LEU A 640 -11.38 10.51 31.00
CA LEU A 640 -11.21 9.20 30.39
C LEU A 640 -9.90 8.58 30.91
N PRO A 641 -9.94 7.90 32.08
CA PRO A 641 -8.74 7.31 32.68
C PRO A 641 -8.00 6.38 31.72
N GLY A 642 -6.67 6.48 31.68
CA GLY A 642 -5.84 5.73 30.74
C GLY A 642 -5.73 6.33 29.33
N LEU A 643 -6.40 7.46 29.04
CA LEU A 643 -6.15 8.26 27.83
C LEU A 643 -4.74 8.86 27.85
N LYS A 644 -3.94 8.61 26.82
CA LYS A 644 -2.62 9.23 26.66
C LYS A 644 -2.74 10.74 26.46
N GLN A 645 -1.94 11.49 27.20
CA GLN A 645 -1.79 12.93 27.00
C GLN A 645 -1.27 13.21 25.58
N TRP A 646 -1.96 14.05 24.81
CA TRP A 646 -1.66 14.30 23.39
C TRP A 646 -1.64 13.03 22.52
N GLY A 647 -2.30 11.96 22.96
CA GLY A 647 -2.49 10.75 22.16
C GLY A 647 -3.47 10.99 21.02
N SER A 648 -3.32 10.22 19.94
CA SER A 648 -4.25 10.31 18.81
C SER A 648 -5.61 9.70 19.14
N LEU A 649 -6.65 10.20 18.47
CA LEU A 649 -8.03 9.78 18.59
C LEU A 649 -8.61 9.40 17.22
N LEU A 650 -9.61 8.52 17.22
CA LEU A 650 -10.41 8.17 16.05
C LEU A 650 -11.87 8.06 16.49
N SER A 651 -12.80 8.70 15.79
CA SER A 651 -14.23 8.68 16.15
C SER A 651 -15.13 8.62 14.93
N ASP A 652 -16.27 7.97 15.10
CA ASP A 652 -17.34 7.89 14.11
C ASP A 652 -18.05 9.24 13.85
N LYS A 653 -17.89 10.22 14.76
CA LYS A 653 -18.64 11.49 14.74
C LYS A 653 -17.78 12.75 14.90
N PHE A 654 -16.48 12.63 15.10
CA PHE A 654 -15.58 13.77 15.34
C PHE A 654 -14.20 13.55 14.71
N ILE A 655 -13.56 14.63 14.26
CA ILE A 655 -12.18 14.62 13.75
C ILE A 655 -11.21 15.00 14.89
N ASP A 656 -10.11 14.25 15.02
CA ASP A 656 -8.99 14.59 15.90
C ASP A 656 -8.24 15.82 15.33
N LYS A 657 -8.48 17.00 15.91
CA LYS A 657 -7.91 18.26 15.43
C LYS A 657 -7.85 19.30 16.54
N ASN A 658 -6.69 19.96 16.66
CA ASN A 658 -6.51 21.12 17.54
C ASN A 658 -7.15 22.38 16.93
N SER A 659 -8.48 22.45 16.93
CA SER A 659 -9.25 23.65 16.59
C SER A 659 -10.51 23.77 17.45
N ASN A 660 -11.12 24.97 17.47
CA ASN A 660 -12.39 25.23 18.17
C ASN A 660 -13.61 25.11 17.23
N GLU A 661 -13.49 24.32 16.15
CA GLU A 661 -14.56 24.14 15.15
C GLU A 661 -15.54 23.06 15.61
N ILE A 662 -16.81 23.17 15.20
CA ILE A 662 -17.82 22.15 15.53
C ILE A 662 -17.49 20.84 14.81
N GLY A 663 -17.48 19.74 15.55
CA GLY A 663 -17.13 18.41 15.04
C GLY A 663 -15.67 18.02 15.27
N THR A 664 -14.89 18.79 16.04
CA THR A 664 -13.56 18.36 16.48
C THR A 664 -13.56 17.77 17.89
N MET A 665 -12.60 16.87 18.13
CA MET A 665 -12.24 16.37 19.46
C MET A 665 -10.73 16.46 19.66
N LEU A 666 -10.28 16.39 20.92
CA LEU A 666 -8.85 16.35 21.25
C LEU A 666 -8.55 15.76 22.64
N ALA A 667 -7.38 15.15 22.79
CA ALA A 667 -6.81 14.66 24.04
C ALA A 667 -5.77 15.65 24.62
N TYR A 668 -6.20 16.57 25.49
CA TYR A 668 -5.34 17.66 25.99
C TYR A 668 -4.51 17.23 27.23
N TYR A 669 -4.96 17.60 28.45
CA TYR A 669 -4.31 17.24 29.72
C TYR A 669 -5.21 17.55 30.93
N PRO A 670 -5.09 16.79 32.04
CA PRO A 670 -4.72 15.38 32.13
C PRO A 670 -5.96 14.48 31.91
N GLU A 671 -5.84 13.40 31.13
CA GLU A 671 -6.90 12.38 30.91
C GLU A 671 -8.28 12.91 30.39
N PHE A 672 -8.40 14.19 30.03
CA PHE A 672 -9.63 14.75 29.46
C PHE A 672 -9.65 14.63 27.94
N ILE A 673 -10.67 13.91 27.43
CA ILE A 673 -11.14 14.07 26.06
C ILE A 673 -12.09 15.27 25.99
N TRP A 674 -11.95 16.08 24.94
CA TRP A 674 -12.81 17.22 24.65
C TRP A 674 -13.58 16.98 23.35
N PHE A 675 -14.81 17.48 23.28
CA PHE A 675 -15.67 17.51 22.10
C PHE A 675 -16.15 18.94 21.90
N ILE A 676 -16.07 19.45 20.67
CA ILE A 676 -16.60 20.76 20.30
C ILE A 676 -17.86 20.52 19.47
N ALA A 677 -19.02 20.84 20.05
CA ALA A 677 -20.33 20.49 19.50
C ALA A 677 -21.16 21.74 19.16
N LYS A 678 -22.41 21.57 18.73
CA LYS A 678 -23.35 22.69 18.47
C LYS A 678 -24.23 23.01 19.69
N GLU A 679 -24.38 22.02 20.56
CA GLU A 679 -25.09 22.07 21.83
C GLU A 679 -24.44 23.10 22.76
N THR A 680 -25.25 23.80 23.56
CA THR A 680 -24.75 24.93 24.39
C THR A 680 -24.99 24.77 25.89
N THR A 681 -25.59 23.66 26.30
CA THR A 681 -25.77 23.29 27.71
C THR A 681 -25.37 21.82 27.91
N LEU A 682 -25.08 21.45 29.17
CA LEU A 682 -24.80 20.04 29.51
C LEU A 682 -26.01 19.13 29.27
N GLU A 683 -27.22 19.64 29.48
CA GLU A 683 -28.47 18.92 29.25
C GLU A 683 -28.68 18.62 27.76
N ASP A 684 -28.51 19.62 26.89
CA ASP A 684 -28.58 19.43 25.43
C ASP A 684 -27.52 18.43 24.93
N TRP A 685 -26.29 18.51 25.46
CA TRP A 685 -25.20 17.59 25.11
C TRP A 685 -25.48 16.15 25.56
N GLN A 686 -25.95 15.94 26.78
CA GLN A 686 -26.33 14.60 27.26
C GLN A 686 -27.48 14.01 26.43
N ASN A 687 -28.52 14.81 26.15
CA ASN A 687 -29.63 14.43 25.27
C ASN A 687 -29.15 14.10 23.83
N TYR A 688 -28.17 14.86 23.30
CA TYR A 688 -27.58 14.57 21.98
C TYR A 688 -26.89 13.20 21.98
N ILE A 689 -25.98 12.93 22.93
CA ILE A 689 -25.21 11.68 22.96
C ILE A 689 -26.12 10.47 23.23
N GLU A 690 -27.16 10.59 24.07
CA GLU A 690 -28.11 9.50 24.33
C GLU A 690 -28.81 9.03 23.03
N ASN A 691 -29.15 9.99 22.15
CA ASN A 691 -29.78 9.70 20.85
C ASN A 691 -28.76 9.43 19.73
N ASN A 692 -27.49 9.81 19.91
CA ASN A 692 -26.41 9.70 18.93
C ASN A 692 -25.11 9.23 19.61
N PRO A 693 -25.03 7.95 20.06
CA PRO A 693 -23.86 7.46 20.77
C PRO A 693 -22.57 7.66 19.96
N ILE A 694 -21.51 8.11 20.62
CA ILE A 694 -20.22 8.45 19.99
C ILE A 694 -19.24 7.33 20.30
N THR A 695 -18.67 6.71 19.28
CA THR A 695 -17.56 5.76 19.43
C THR A 695 -16.25 6.53 19.32
N VAL A 696 -15.36 6.32 20.28
CA VAL A 696 -13.99 6.84 20.26
C VAL A 696 -13.01 5.70 20.51
N TYR A 697 -12.06 5.54 19.59
CA TYR A 697 -10.81 4.84 19.85
C TYR A 697 -9.75 5.86 20.24
N TYR A 698 -8.91 5.50 21.20
CA TYR A 698 -7.94 6.42 21.78
C TYR A 698 -6.64 5.72 22.16
N GLU A 699 -5.54 6.43 22.01
CA GLU A 699 -4.22 5.93 22.40
C GLU A 699 -4.14 5.75 23.93
N LEU A 700 -3.72 4.57 24.37
CA LEU A 700 -3.55 4.26 25.79
C LEU A 700 -2.27 4.91 26.34
N ALA A 701 -2.36 5.45 27.55
CA ALA A 701 -1.21 6.00 28.27
C ALA A 701 -0.16 4.91 28.60
N GLU A 702 -0.63 3.70 28.90
CA GLU A 702 0.17 2.50 29.15
C GLU A 702 -0.39 1.34 28.28
N PRO A 703 0.42 0.73 27.40
CA PRO A 703 0.01 -0.45 26.65
C PRO A 703 -0.32 -1.64 27.56
N GLN A 704 -1.25 -2.49 27.11
CA GLN A 704 -1.69 -3.68 27.83
C GLN A 704 -1.34 -4.95 27.04
N THR A 705 -1.02 -6.03 27.74
CA THR A 705 -0.78 -7.35 27.13
C THR A 705 -1.85 -8.32 27.59
N ILE A 706 -2.60 -8.87 26.63
CA ILE A 706 -3.65 -9.86 26.86
C ILE A 706 -3.15 -11.19 26.30
N SER A 707 -2.98 -12.21 27.15
CA SER A 707 -2.67 -13.55 26.66
C SER A 707 -3.94 -14.21 26.12
N LEU A 708 -3.93 -14.58 24.84
CA LEU A 708 -5.03 -15.26 24.16
C LEU A 708 -4.89 -16.79 24.21
N GLY A 709 -3.83 -17.29 24.85
CA GLY A 709 -3.54 -18.72 24.99
C GLY A 709 -2.39 -19.16 24.11
N LYS A 710 -2.55 -20.28 23.42
CA LYS A 710 -1.50 -20.95 22.64
C LYS A 710 -2.10 -21.63 21.42
N LEU A 711 -1.39 -21.60 20.28
CA LEU A 711 -1.78 -22.34 19.08
C LEU A 711 -1.80 -23.86 19.35
N SER A 712 -2.59 -24.60 18.55
CA SER A 712 -2.57 -26.06 18.56
C SER A 712 -1.23 -26.62 18.06
N ASP A 713 -0.63 -25.94 17.10
CA ASP A 713 0.56 -26.34 16.36
C ASP A 713 1.49 -25.14 16.15
N LEU A 714 2.80 -25.37 16.12
CA LEU A 714 3.78 -24.32 15.87
C LEU A 714 3.74 -23.87 14.40
N ILE A 715 3.85 -22.56 14.18
CA ILE A 715 4.07 -22.01 12.83
C ILE A 715 5.47 -22.45 12.37
N THR A 716 5.53 -23.23 11.30
CA THR A 716 6.77 -23.73 10.70
C THR A 716 6.92 -23.31 9.25
N THR A 717 8.15 -23.19 8.76
CA THR A 717 8.50 -23.10 7.34
C THR A 717 8.88 -24.47 6.78
N GLU A 718 8.66 -24.70 5.49
CA GLU A 718 9.32 -25.75 4.70
C GLU A 718 10.60 -25.20 4.06
N GLN A 719 11.46 -26.10 3.55
CA GLN A 719 12.65 -25.70 2.78
C GLN A 719 12.26 -24.92 1.52
N GLY A 720 12.81 -23.71 1.38
CA GLY A 720 12.60 -22.82 0.25
C GLY A 720 11.31 -22.01 0.37
N SER A 721 10.35 -22.29 -0.52
CA SER A 721 9.16 -21.46 -0.76
C SER A 721 8.03 -21.69 0.23
N ASN A 722 7.61 -20.62 0.90
CA ASN A 722 6.52 -20.52 1.86
C ASN A 722 5.72 -19.24 1.61
N THR A 723 4.40 -19.32 1.68
CA THR A 723 3.49 -18.18 1.64
C THR A 723 2.70 -18.12 2.93
N PHE A 724 2.65 -16.97 3.59
CA PHE A 724 1.76 -16.69 4.71
C PHE A 724 0.81 -15.56 4.34
N ALA A 725 -0.45 -15.71 4.67
CA ALA A 725 -1.49 -14.72 4.44
C ALA A 725 -2.54 -14.76 5.54
N ILE A 726 -3.28 -13.67 5.69
CA ILE A 726 -4.50 -13.59 6.50
C ILE A 726 -5.62 -13.12 5.59
N ASN A 727 -6.80 -13.71 5.74
CA ASN A 727 -8.02 -13.27 5.05
C ASN A 727 -8.90 -12.50 6.04
N GLY A 728 -8.51 -11.25 6.31
CA GLY A 728 -9.27 -10.36 7.19
C GLY A 728 -10.43 -9.67 6.46
N ASN A 729 -11.25 -8.94 7.22
CA ASN A 729 -12.32 -8.09 6.68
C ASN A 729 -11.80 -6.82 5.97
N ILE A 730 -10.59 -6.37 6.31
CA ILE A 730 -9.81 -5.31 5.66
C ILE A 730 -8.34 -5.74 5.58
N ASP A 731 -7.56 -5.10 4.72
CA ASP A 731 -6.12 -5.40 4.60
C ASP A 731 -5.35 -5.02 5.88
N THR A 732 -4.31 -5.79 6.18
CA THR A 732 -3.32 -5.46 7.21
C THR A 732 -1.94 -5.97 6.81
N ASN A 733 -0.90 -5.58 7.57
CA ASN A 733 0.42 -6.19 7.46
C ASN A 733 0.58 -7.34 8.46
N ILE A 734 1.30 -8.36 8.01
CA ILE A 734 1.82 -9.44 8.83
C ILE A 734 3.34 -9.41 8.79
N SER A 735 3.99 -9.93 9.83
CA SER A 735 5.42 -10.22 9.80
C SER A 735 5.75 -11.58 10.37
N THR A 736 6.83 -12.20 9.90
CA THR A 736 7.35 -13.45 10.47
C THR A 736 8.87 -13.43 10.45
N THR A 737 9.48 -13.92 11.52
CA THR A 737 10.94 -14.12 11.60
C THR A 737 11.25 -15.61 11.45
N TYR A 738 12.01 -15.97 10.43
CA TYR A 738 12.24 -17.36 10.01
C TYR A 738 13.73 -17.70 10.00
N ALA A 739 14.04 -19.00 10.03
CA ALA A 739 15.40 -19.52 9.83
C ALA A 739 15.79 -19.40 8.36
N LEU A 740 16.88 -18.69 8.06
CA LEU A 740 17.32 -18.36 6.70
C LEU A 740 18.25 -19.45 6.14
N ASP A 741 17.93 -19.96 4.96
CA ASP A 741 18.85 -20.71 4.10
C ASP A 741 19.82 -19.69 3.48
N VAL A 742 20.98 -19.52 4.13
CA VAL A 742 21.99 -18.53 3.73
C VAL A 742 22.47 -18.76 2.29
N LYS A 743 22.61 -20.03 1.88
CA LYS A 743 23.01 -20.39 0.53
C LYS A 743 21.95 -19.95 -0.48
N LYS A 744 20.68 -20.32 -0.26
CA LYS A 744 19.60 -19.94 -1.18
C LYS A 744 19.34 -18.44 -1.19
N TYR A 745 19.50 -17.75 -0.06
CA TYR A 745 19.48 -16.29 0.00
C TYR A 745 20.55 -15.66 -0.90
N ILE A 746 21.80 -16.13 -0.81
CA ILE A 746 22.90 -15.63 -1.64
C ILE A 746 22.65 -15.93 -3.12
N ASP A 747 22.27 -17.16 -3.47
CA ASP A 747 21.96 -17.58 -4.84
C ASP A 747 20.84 -16.70 -5.44
N ASN A 748 19.77 -16.44 -4.67
CA ASN A 748 18.68 -15.51 -5.05
C ASN A 748 19.21 -14.09 -5.32
N LYS A 749 20.06 -13.55 -4.43
CA LYS A 749 20.62 -12.19 -4.58
C LYS A 749 21.53 -12.06 -5.80
N ILE A 750 22.36 -13.07 -6.09
CA ILE A 750 23.14 -13.09 -7.34
C ILE A 750 22.19 -13.05 -8.54
N SER A 751 21.12 -13.85 -8.55
CA SER A 751 20.21 -13.90 -9.68
C SER A 751 19.52 -12.56 -9.94
N THR A 752 19.10 -11.85 -8.88
CA THR A 752 18.50 -10.51 -9.02
C THR A 752 19.49 -9.50 -9.60
N VAL A 753 20.73 -9.47 -9.09
CA VAL A 753 21.78 -8.58 -9.63
C VAL A 753 22.10 -8.93 -11.08
N SER A 754 22.14 -10.22 -11.43
CA SER A 754 22.41 -10.69 -12.79
C SER A 754 21.33 -10.24 -13.78
N GLN A 755 20.04 -10.30 -13.39
CA GLN A 755 18.93 -9.81 -14.21
C GLN A 755 18.99 -8.28 -14.41
N ALA A 756 19.24 -7.52 -13.34
CA ALA A 756 19.30 -6.06 -13.39
C ALA A 756 20.44 -5.51 -14.29
N VAL A 757 21.48 -6.30 -14.54
CA VAL A 757 22.55 -5.98 -15.51
C VAL A 757 22.10 -6.25 -16.95
N ILE A 758 21.32 -7.31 -17.18
CA ILE A 758 20.83 -7.70 -18.52
C ILE A 758 19.71 -6.77 -19.02
N GLU A 759 18.88 -6.23 -18.12
CA GLU A 759 17.79 -5.29 -18.47
C GLU A 759 18.28 -3.86 -18.81
N GLN A 760 19.60 -3.63 -18.79
CA GLN A 760 20.24 -2.36 -19.21
C GLN A 760 20.95 -2.47 -20.58
N GLU A 761 20.83 -3.61 -21.26
CA GLU A 761 21.24 -3.85 -22.66
C GLU A 761 20.07 -3.70 -23.65
#